data_AF-A0A954GYW6-F1
#
_entry.id   AF-A0A954GYW6-F1
#
_cell.length_a   1.000
_cell.length_b   1.000
_cell.length_c   1.000
_cell.angle_alpha   90.00
_cell.angle_beta   90.00
_cell.angle_gamma   90.00
#
_symmetry.space_group_name_H-M   'P 1'
#
loop_
_entity.id
_entity.type
_entity.pdbx_description
1 polymer ?
#
loop_
_entity_poly.entity_id
_entity_poly.type
_entity_poly.pdbx_seq_one_letter_code
_entity_poly.pdbx_strand_id
1 'polypeptide(L)'
;MNILLPLNNPGPLSMFRTVRFACLPVLCMMLATSGFPVFAQTRDEGQVKASLTAASAEEDTAGKEQLQQALQAAGENRTELLMAISKSPAAHREAMEFLIANMPERDLRSLSSEYLLENVRLAYEAWEQAPWKTDVPHDIFLNNVLPYANINERRDGWRRQFMEQFRPLIAEASTPSHAAALLNQKLFPLVKVKYSTQRPKADQSPLESINAGLASCTGLSVLLIDACRALGIPARFVGTPLWSDNSGNHSWVEIWDNGWHFTGAAEPTGNNLDKAWFSGRAGTAVTDDPNHAIYAVSFRRTPLRFPLVWDRSIDYVSAVNVTNRYVAQAEKVPDGMVLAMFCVKDRRDQKRISARVRVLNNRNEKVFEGVSRDEGFDTNDYLQTFLQQGEQYRVTIRCDDIEQAETIRAENRSGPWIWTIAQSGGSSAATRSAKAVADLVAFLSQPTDQRPDIQRQEFAKVPLTKGDAAEAVALLWSDHQDHIRATRKAETDARELVIGELKMPFDFKVFGTKPPTGRSLYISLHGGGGAPKRVNDQQWENQKRLYEPAEGLYLAPRAPTDTWNLWHQAHIDQFFDRLIQNLIVLEEVDPNRVYLLGYSAGGDGVYQLAPRMADRFAAAAMMAGHPNETSPLGLRNLPFTLHMGELDTAYNRNKTAVEWQTKLKALQKEDPEGYDHWVHIHAAKSHWMDREDAEAIPWMAGKSRNPLPQKIVWKQDDVVHSRFYWLGTNPQRIRERAEIRAERDGNSFAVKSDDVEEFAVLLNDEIADLDKPITVTHNGIVLHEGMVERTIDAAARSLAERGDPATVFTSQIAVVLSAQP
;
A
#
# COMPACT_ATOMS: atom_id res chain seq x y z
N MET A 1 13.98 57.29 8.68
CA MET A 1 13.55 58.19 9.76
C MET A 1 14.20 57.67 11.05
N ASN A 2 15.16 58.42 11.61
CA ASN A 2 15.93 57.99 12.78
C ASN A 2 15.23 58.39 14.08
N ILE A 3 15.17 57.50 15.08
CA ILE A 3 15.16 57.85 16.52
C ILE A 3 16.04 56.84 17.27
N LEU A 4 16.76 57.30 18.29
CA LEU A 4 17.78 56.58 19.08
C LEU A 4 17.24 56.16 20.47
N LEU A 5 17.61 54.94 20.91
CA LEU A 5 18.33 54.51 22.15
C LEU A 5 18.18 55.32 23.49
N PRO A 6 18.55 54.82 24.71
CA PRO A 6 19.51 53.72 25.02
C PRO A 6 19.28 52.83 26.31
N LEU A 7 20.26 51.93 26.58
CA LEU A 7 20.58 51.18 27.84
C LEU A 7 19.60 50.04 28.25
N ASN A 8 19.99 48.84 28.71
CA ASN A 8 21.28 48.19 29.08
C ASN A 8 21.04 46.65 29.22
N ASN A 9 21.96 45.68 29.43
CA ASN A 9 23.43 45.56 29.54
C ASN A 9 23.84 44.05 29.36
N PRO A 10 24.87 43.66 28.56
CA PRO A 10 25.27 42.24 28.35
C PRO A 10 26.68 41.85 28.89
N GLY A 11 27.01 40.56 28.90
CA GLY A 11 28.37 40.06 29.20
C GLY A 11 28.72 38.70 28.57
N PRO A 12 29.91 38.55 27.94
CA PRO A 12 30.43 37.24 27.49
C PRO A 12 31.95 37.00 27.70
N LEU A 13 32.38 35.73 27.86
CA LEU A 13 33.74 35.18 27.68
C LEU A 13 33.59 33.63 27.56
N SER A 14 34.37 32.83 26.82
CA SER A 14 35.39 33.07 25.77
C SER A 14 35.67 31.77 24.98
N MET A 15 36.06 31.86 23.70
CA MET A 15 36.43 30.70 22.85
C MET A 15 37.82 30.12 23.18
N PHE A 16 38.02 28.82 22.90
CA PHE A 16 39.34 28.15 22.92
C PHE A 16 39.96 27.97 21.52
N ARG A 17 41.29 27.84 21.48
CA ARG A 17 42.13 27.85 20.27
C ARG A 17 42.38 26.46 19.66
N THR A 18 42.71 26.48 18.37
CA THR A 18 43.32 25.41 17.55
C THR A 18 44.73 25.04 18.02
N VAL A 19 45.16 23.78 17.81
CA VAL A 19 46.45 23.37 17.15
C VAL A 19 46.58 21.83 17.09
N ARG A 20 47.24 21.33 16.03
CA ARG A 20 47.55 19.89 15.76
C ARG A 20 48.62 19.31 16.69
N PHE A 21 48.66 17.98 16.84
CA PHE A 21 49.92 17.22 16.96
C PHE A 21 49.79 15.77 16.43
N ALA A 22 50.92 15.15 16.08
CA ALA A 22 51.05 13.77 15.63
C ALA A 22 52.38 13.16 16.14
N CYS A 23 52.53 11.83 15.99
CA CYS A 23 53.73 10.98 16.22
C CYS A 23 54.06 10.50 17.66
N LEU A 24 53.61 9.27 17.96
CA LEU A 24 54.40 8.04 18.24
C LEU A 24 55.45 7.98 19.41
N PRO A 25 55.89 6.79 19.87
CA PRO A 25 55.41 6.10 21.09
C PRO A 25 56.54 5.80 22.11
N VAL A 26 56.33 4.89 23.09
CA VAL A 26 57.30 3.84 23.59
C VAL A 26 57.13 3.42 25.09
N LEU A 27 57.16 2.08 25.30
CA LEU A 27 57.48 1.22 26.48
C LEU A 27 56.65 1.12 27.80
N CYS A 28 56.50 -0.14 28.19
CA CYS A 28 56.10 -0.68 29.50
C CYS A 28 57.20 -0.56 30.58
N MET A 29 56.83 -0.65 31.88
CA MET A 29 57.28 -1.73 32.79
C MET A 29 56.73 -1.64 34.25
N MET A 30 56.82 -2.78 34.96
CA MET A 30 56.66 -3.02 36.42
C MET A 30 55.21 -3.17 36.97
N LEU A 31 54.72 -4.39 37.25
CA LEU A 31 54.96 -5.30 38.41
C LEU A 31 54.07 -4.94 39.63
N ALA A 32 53.17 -5.73 40.22
CA ALA A 32 52.80 -7.18 40.26
C ALA A 32 53.12 -7.91 41.58
N THR A 33 52.07 -8.54 42.13
CA THR A 33 51.98 -9.59 43.16
C THR A 33 50.57 -10.23 43.03
N SER A 34 50.22 -11.43 43.50
CA SER A 34 50.94 -12.68 43.83
C SER A 34 49.88 -13.77 44.15
N GLY A 35 49.99 -15.04 43.77
CA GLY A 35 50.99 -15.75 42.96
C GLY A 35 50.89 -17.29 43.13
N PHE A 36 51.46 -18.03 42.18
CA PHE A 36 51.63 -19.51 42.15
C PHE A 36 50.39 -20.43 41.95
N PRO A 37 50.56 -21.66 41.40
CA PRO A 37 51.68 -22.19 40.59
C PRO A 37 51.26 -22.72 39.20
N VAL A 38 52.25 -22.88 38.32
CA VAL A 38 52.11 -23.42 36.95
C VAL A 38 52.50 -24.90 36.91
N PHE A 39 51.70 -25.73 36.23
CA PHE A 39 52.21 -26.93 35.56
C PHE A 39 52.23 -26.66 34.05
N ALA A 40 53.42 -26.59 33.47
CA ALA A 40 53.58 -26.25 32.07
C ALA A 40 53.49 -27.50 31.18
N GLN A 41 52.44 -27.57 30.37
CA GLN A 41 52.60 -28.13 29.02
C GLN A 41 52.75 -26.95 28.06
N THR A 42 53.95 -26.80 27.51
CA THR A 42 54.23 -25.86 26.43
C THR A 42 53.48 -26.28 25.18
N ARG A 43 52.29 -25.70 24.95
CA ARG A 43 51.71 -25.68 23.60
C ARG A 43 52.50 -24.67 22.79
N ASP A 44 53.19 -25.18 21.79
CA ASP A 44 54.01 -24.41 20.86
C ASP A 44 53.15 -23.38 20.12
N GLU A 45 53.46 -22.09 20.26
CA GLU A 45 52.78 -21.01 19.51
C GLU A 45 52.96 -21.18 17.99
N GLY A 46 54.04 -21.86 17.56
CA GLY A 46 54.26 -22.29 16.19
C GLY A 46 53.19 -23.30 15.74
N GLN A 47 52.80 -24.26 16.59
CA GLN A 47 51.72 -25.21 16.27
C GLN A 47 50.34 -24.54 16.25
N VAL A 48 50.05 -23.61 17.18
CA VAL A 48 48.73 -22.95 17.18
C VAL A 48 48.55 -22.07 15.94
N LYS A 49 49.58 -21.31 15.53
CA LYS A 49 49.56 -20.58 14.25
C LYS A 49 49.53 -21.52 13.05
N ALA A 50 50.33 -22.60 13.04
CA ALA A 50 50.32 -23.57 11.96
C ALA A 50 48.96 -24.25 11.77
N SER A 51 48.30 -24.66 12.87
CA SER A 51 46.95 -25.26 12.83
C SER A 51 45.88 -24.27 12.39
N LEU A 52 45.96 -22.99 12.79
CA LEU A 52 45.06 -21.95 12.28
C LEU A 52 45.28 -21.69 10.78
N THR A 53 46.53 -21.63 10.31
CA THR A 53 46.83 -21.47 8.87
C THR A 53 46.48 -22.71 8.06
N ALA A 54 46.61 -23.91 8.62
CA ALA A 54 46.21 -25.16 7.98
C ALA A 54 44.69 -25.25 7.87
N ALA A 55 43.95 -24.96 8.94
CA ALA A 55 42.49 -24.88 8.91
C ALA A 55 42.01 -23.83 7.88
N SER A 56 42.60 -22.63 7.84
CA SER A 56 42.23 -21.63 6.83
C SER A 56 42.58 -22.05 5.39
N ALA A 57 43.64 -22.85 5.20
CA ALA A 57 44.02 -23.36 3.87
C ALA A 57 43.13 -24.53 3.43
N GLU A 58 42.71 -25.40 4.36
CA GLU A 58 41.72 -26.46 4.12
C GLU A 58 40.33 -25.86 3.85
N GLU A 59 39.90 -24.83 4.59
CA GLU A 59 38.66 -24.09 4.33
C GLU A 59 38.67 -23.35 2.99
N ASP A 60 39.76 -22.68 2.63
CA ASP A 60 39.94 -22.04 1.31
C ASP A 60 39.95 -23.07 0.16
N THR A 61 40.51 -24.25 0.38
CA THR A 61 40.50 -25.36 -0.59
C THR A 61 39.09 -25.94 -0.76
N ALA A 62 38.39 -26.22 0.35
CA ALA A 62 37.03 -26.75 0.35
C ALA A 62 36.02 -25.75 -0.25
N GLY A 63 36.16 -24.45 0.05
CA GLY A 63 35.34 -23.39 -0.53
C GLY A 63 35.50 -23.28 -2.04
N LYS A 64 36.73 -23.43 -2.55
CA LYS A 64 37.02 -23.46 -3.99
C LYS A 64 36.46 -24.70 -4.68
N GLU A 65 36.53 -25.86 -4.04
CA GLU A 65 35.92 -27.09 -4.57
C GLU A 65 34.38 -26.95 -4.62
N GLN A 66 33.77 -26.48 -3.53
CA GLN A 66 32.32 -26.25 -3.45
C GLN A 66 31.83 -25.24 -4.51
N LEU A 67 32.59 -24.17 -4.75
CA LEU A 67 32.31 -23.21 -5.84
C LEU A 67 32.36 -23.88 -7.22
N GLN A 68 33.35 -24.73 -7.48
CA GLN A 68 33.44 -25.47 -8.75
C GLN A 68 32.27 -26.43 -8.94
N GLN A 69 31.88 -27.17 -7.89
CA GLN A 69 30.70 -28.04 -7.90
C GLN A 69 29.41 -27.25 -8.18
N ALA A 70 29.24 -26.07 -7.57
CA ALA A 70 28.10 -25.19 -7.81
C ALA A 70 28.06 -24.66 -9.26
N LEU A 71 29.20 -24.20 -9.78
CA LEU A 71 29.32 -23.76 -11.19
C LEU A 71 29.08 -24.90 -12.19
N GLN A 72 29.32 -26.15 -11.82
CA GLN A 72 28.97 -27.33 -12.62
C GLN A 72 27.46 -27.63 -12.57
N ALA A 73 26.83 -27.53 -11.40
CA ALA A 73 25.39 -27.78 -11.22
C ALA A 73 24.49 -26.72 -11.90
N ALA A 74 25.01 -25.50 -12.13
CA ALA A 74 24.29 -24.40 -12.78
C ALA A 74 23.83 -24.68 -14.23
N GLY A 75 24.41 -25.66 -14.91
CA GLY A 75 24.08 -25.97 -16.31
C GLY A 75 24.33 -24.78 -17.25
N GLU A 76 23.33 -24.43 -18.06
CA GLU A 76 23.42 -23.31 -19.02
C GLU A 76 23.58 -21.94 -18.31
N ASN A 77 23.02 -21.77 -17.11
CA ASN A 77 23.11 -20.53 -16.33
C ASN A 77 24.52 -20.27 -15.74
N ARG A 78 25.47 -21.21 -15.91
CA ARG A 78 26.88 -21.03 -15.51
C ARG A 78 27.49 -19.73 -16.06
N THR A 79 27.07 -19.30 -17.24
CA THR A 79 27.54 -18.05 -17.87
C THR A 79 27.18 -16.82 -17.02
N GLU A 80 25.96 -16.75 -16.50
CA GLU A 80 25.54 -15.66 -15.60
C GLU A 80 26.33 -15.66 -14.29
N LEU A 81 26.53 -16.83 -13.68
CA LEU A 81 27.30 -16.95 -12.43
C LEU A 81 28.76 -16.51 -12.61
N LEU A 82 29.41 -16.88 -13.72
CA LEU A 82 30.75 -16.40 -14.07
C LEU A 82 30.76 -14.89 -14.40
N MET A 83 29.69 -14.36 -15.00
CA MET A 83 29.54 -12.93 -15.23
C MET A 83 29.41 -12.16 -13.92
N ALA A 84 28.68 -12.70 -12.94
CA ALA A 84 28.54 -12.14 -11.60
C ALA A 84 29.90 -12.08 -10.86
N ILE A 85 30.69 -13.16 -10.89
CA ILE A 85 32.04 -13.18 -10.27
C ILE A 85 32.99 -12.19 -10.94
N SER A 86 33.00 -12.13 -12.28
CA SER A 86 33.92 -11.28 -13.04
C SER A 86 33.58 -9.78 -12.97
N LYS A 87 32.28 -9.42 -12.96
CA LYS A 87 31.82 -8.03 -12.78
C LYS A 87 31.83 -7.58 -11.31
N SER A 88 31.95 -8.49 -10.34
CA SER A 88 32.04 -8.12 -8.93
C SER A 88 33.34 -7.32 -8.65
N PRO A 89 33.25 -6.16 -7.96
CA PRO A 89 34.41 -5.45 -7.45
C PRO A 89 35.31 -6.37 -6.61
N ALA A 90 36.62 -6.13 -6.61
CA ALA A 90 37.58 -7.00 -5.92
C ALA A 90 37.24 -7.20 -4.43
N ALA A 91 36.78 -6.16 -3.74
CA ALA A 91 36.35 -6.19 -2.34
C ALA A 91 35.05 -7.01 -2.09
N HIS A 92 34.27 -7.28 -3.13
CA HIS A 92 32.99 -8.00 -3.04
C HIS A 92 33.07 -9.43 -3.61
N ARG A 93 34.22 -9.83 -4.16
CA ARG A 93 34.34 -11.11 -4.89
C ARG A 93 34.14 -12.32 -3.98
N GLU A 94 34.72 -12.30 -2.78
CA GLU A 94 34.53 -13.35 -1.76
C GLU A 94 33.04 -13.56 -1.43
N ALA A 95 32.28 -12.48 -1.29
CA ALA A 95 30.84 -12.55 -1.04
C ALA A 95 30.06 -13.14 -2.23
N MET A 96 30.42 -12.78 -3.47
CA MET A 96 29.81 -13.36 -4.66
C MET A 96 30.11 -14.87 -4.77
N GLU A 97 31.36 -15.26 -4.56
CA GLU A 97 31.81 -16.65 -4.56
C GLU A 97 31.16 -17.45 -3.44
N PHE A 98 31.01 -16.88 -2.24
CA PHE A 98 30.29 -17.46 -1.11
C PHE A 98 28.81 -17.72 -1.45
N LEU A 99 28.11 -16.75 -2.06
CA LEU A 99 26.72 -16.93 -2.47
C LEU A 99 26.59 -18.08 -3.48
N ILE A 100 27.46 -18.12 -4.50
CA ILE A 100 27.41 -19.13 -5.56
C ILE A 100 27.74 -20.52 -5.01
N ALA A 101 28.77 -20.66 -4.18
CA ALA A 101 29.13 -21.95 -3.58
C ALA A 101 27.99 -22.56 -2.73
N ASN A 102 27.17 -21.71 -2.11
CA ASN A 102 26.23 -22.16 -1.07
C ASN A 102 24.75 -22.19 -1.52
N MET A 103 24.35 -21.40 -2.52
CA MET A 103 22.94 -21.35 -2.96
C MET A 103 22.41 -22.72 -3.48
N PRO A 104 21.08 -22.94 -3.43
CA PRO A 104 20.48 -24.19 -3.89
C PRO A 104 20.44 -24.29 -5.42
N GLU A 105 20.32 -25.52 -5.95
CA GLU A 105 20.40 -25.78 -7.39
C GLU A 105 19.34 -25.04 -8.23
N ARG A 106 18.13 -24.84 -7.68
CA ARG A 106 17.09 -23.99 -8.31
C ARG A 106 17.59 -22.59 -8.63
N ASP A 107 18.38 -22.01 -7.73
CA ASP A 107 18.87 -20.63 -7.84
C ASP A 107 20.13 -20.59 -8.73
N LEU A 108 21.02 -21.61 -8.64
CA LEU A 108 22.15 -21.77 -9.56
C LEU A 108 21.71 -21.83 -11.03
N ARG A 109 20.55 -22.43 -11.30
CA ARG A 109 20.00 -22.62 -12.66
C ARG A 109 19.16 -21.44 -13.17
N SER A 110 18.84 -20.44 -12.34
CA SER A 110 17.85 -19.40 -12.70
C SER A 110 18.20 -17.95 -12.33
N LEU A 111 19.07 -17.70 -11.35
CA LEU A 111 19.41 -16.32 -10.97
C LEU A 111 20.37 -15.69 -11.98
N SER A 112 20.02 -14.48 -12.42
CA SER A 112 20.84 -13.66 -13.32
C SER A 112 22.02 -13.02 -12.60
N SER A 113 23.03 -12.65 -13.39
CA SER A 113 24.19 -11.90 -12.90
C SER A 113 23.80 -10.55 -12.32
N GLU A 114 22.82 -9.88 -12.92
CA GLU A 114 22.29 -8.59 -12.48
C GLU A 114 21.68 -8.66 -11.07
N TYR A 115 20.79 -9.63 -10.81
CA TYR A 115 20.17 -9.82 -9.50
C TYR A 115 21.21 -10.08 -8.40
N LEU A 116 22.21 -10.94 -8.69
CA LEU A 116 23.27 -11.25 -7.75
C LEU A 116 24.17 -10.03 -7.48
N LEU A 117 24.57 -9.30 -8.53
CA LEU A 117 25.39 -8.09 -8.41
C LEU A 117 24.66 -6.99 -7.62
N GLU A 118 23.36 -6.80 -7.83
CA GLU A 118 22.58 -5.85 -7.06
C GLU A 118 22.45 -6.27 -5.59
N ASN A 119 22.13 -7.53 -5.29
CA ASN A 119 22.05 -7.99 -3.90
C ASN A 119 23.39 -7.81 -3.16
N VAL A 120 24.51 -8.21 -3.78
CA VAL A 120 25.85 -8.04 -3.17
C VAL A 120 26.16 -6.56 -2.96
N ARG A 121 25.94 -5.71 -3.97
CA ARG A 121 26.17 -4.26 -3.87
C ARG A 121 25.36 -3.63 -2.75
N LEU A 122 24.07 -3.95 -2.64
CA LEU A 122 23.18 -3.44 -1.60
C LEU A 122 23.51 -4.00 -0.20
N ALA A 123 23.97 -5.25 -0.09
CA ALA A 123 24.42 -5.83 1.17
C ALA A 123 25.65 -5.09 1.72
N TYR A 124 26.65 -4.80 0.88
CA TYR A 124 27.79 -3.96 1.27
C TYR A 124 27.39 -2.50 1.52
N GLU A 125 26.46 -1.92 0.75
CA GLU A 125 25.96 -0.56 0.99
C GLU A 125 25.27 -0.42 2.35
N ALA A 126 24.45 -1.40 2.74
CA ALA A 126 23.84 -1.46 4.06
C ALA A 126 24.89 -1.65 5.16
N TRP A 127 25.87 -2.54 4.92
CA TRP A 127 26.94 -2.86 5.85
C TRP A 127 27.88 -1.69 6.16
N GLU A 128 28.36 -0.99 5.13
CA GLU A 128 29.29 0.13 5.30
C GLU A 128 28.67 1.30 6.08
N GLN A 129 27.33 1.41 6.06
CA GLN A 129 26.54 2.40 6.79
C GLN A 129 26.09 1.93 8.18
N ALA A 130 26.34 0.67 8.56
CA ALA A 130 25.92 0.12 9.85
C ALA A 130 26.91 0.52 10.98
N PRO A 131 26.44 1.09 12.11
CA PRO A 131 27.31 1.50 13.22
C PRO A 131 28.17 0.38 13.81
N TRP A 132 27.67 -0.86 13.77
CA TRP A 132 28.26 -2.06 14.38
C TRP A 132 29.12 -2.91 13.42
N LYS A 133 29.42 -2.42 12.21
CA LYS A 133 30.14 -3.21 11.17
C LYS A 133 31.53 -3.71 11.60
N THR A 134 32.15 -3.08 12.61
CA THR A 134 33.43 -3.48 13.19
C THR A 134 33.32 -4.59 14.23
N ASP A 135 32.14 -4.74 14.83
CA ASP A 135 31.91 -5.60 16.00
C ASP A 135 31.32 -6.97 15.58
N VAL A 136 30.81 -7.04 14.35
CA VAL A 136 30.24 -8.25 13.78
C VAL A 136 31.27 -8.93 12.85
N PRO A 137 31.62 -10.22 13.09
CA PRO A 137 32.55 -10.97 12.25
C PRO A 137 32.16 -11.08 10.77
N HIS A 138 33.16 -11.19 9.88
CA HIS A 138 32.93 -11.24 8.43
C HIS A 138 32.15 -12.49 7.99
N ASP A 139 32.37 -13.64 8.61
CA ASP A 139 31.61 -14.87 8.36
C ASP A 139 30.14 -14.74 8.77
N ILE A 140 29.84 -13.96 9.82
CA ILE A 140 28.48 -13.62 10.23
C ILE A 140 27.81 -12.70 9.21
N PHE A 141 28.54 -11.73 8.64
CA PHE A 141 28.05 -10.93 7.50
C PHE A 141 27.72 -11.81 6.29
N LEU A 142 28.66 -12.65 5.84
CA LEU A 142 28.49 -13.56 4.71
C LEU A 142 27.27 -14.48 4.89
N ASN A 143 27.07 -15.03 6.09
CA ASN A 143 26.02 -16.02 6.33
C ASN A 143 24.66 -15.43 6.74
N ASN A 144 24.60 -14.19 7.26
CA ASN A 144 23.39 -13.67 7.92
C ASN A 144 23.02 -12.21 7.58
N VAL A 145 23.80 -11.51 6.74
CA VAL A 145 23.46 -10.19 6.16
C VAL A 145 23.34 -10.27 4.65
N LEU A 146 24.35 -10.87 4.01
CA LEU A 146 24.51 -11.01 2.57
C LEU A 146 23.43 -11.85 1.85
N PRO A 147 22.87 -12.94 2.42
CA PRO A 147 21.92 -13.77 1.69
C PRO A 147 20.65 -13.05 1.26
N TYR A 148 20.18 -13.34 0.04
CA TYR A 148 18.96 -12.79 -0.56
C TYR A 148 17.68 -13.55 -0.17
N ALA A 149 17.80 -14.63 0.60
CA ALA A 149 16.72 -15.52 1.03
C ALA A 149 17.07 -16.19 2.37
N ASN A 150 16.07 -16.83 2.96
CA ASN A 150 16.13 -17.55 4.24
C ASN A 150 15.82 -19.03 4.06
N ILE A 151 14.79 -19.36 3.29
CA ILE A 151 14.22 -20.69 3.16
C ILE A 151 13.92 -20.97 1.67
N ASN A 152 12.78 -21.57 1.38
CA ASN A 152 12.33 -21.89 0.03
C ASN A 152 11.49 -20.77 -0.63
N GLU A 153 11.39 -19.58 -0.03
CA GLU A 153 10.51 -18.48 -0.46
C GLU A 153 10.79 -17.99 -1.89
N ARG A 154 9.86 -17.20 -2.45
CA ARG A 154 10.06 -16.55 -3.75
C ARG A 154 11.25 -15.59 -3.68
N ARG A 155 12.09 -15.57 -4.71
CA ARG A 155 13.24 -14.66 -4.79
C ARG A 155 12.73 -13.29 -5.27
N ASP A 156 13.04 -12.23 -4.52
CA ASP A 156 12.45 -10.89 -4.67
C ASP A 156 13.53 -9.81 -4.52
N GLY A 157 13.38 -8.69 -5.24
CA GLY A 157 14.25 -7.51 -5.14
C GLY A 157 14.03 -6.64 -3.89
N TRP A 158 13.73 -7.24 -2.73
CA TRP A 158 13.27 -6.53 -1.52
C TRP A 158 14.29 -5.54 -0.92
N ARG A 159 15.59 -5.82 -1.07
CA ARG A 159 16.67 -5.16 -0.30
C ARG A 159 16.74 -3.64 -0.47
N ARG A 160 16.55 -3.14 -1.69
CA ARG A 160 16.59 -1.70 -1.98
C ARG A 160 15.44 -0.97 -1.30
N GLN A 161 14.21 -1.42 -1.55
CA GLN A 161 12.99 -0.85 -0.97
C GLN A 161 13.06 -0.86 0.56
N PHE A 162 13.48 -1.96 1.17
CA PHE A 162 13.56 -2.09 2.62
C PHE A 162 14.65 -1.19 3.23
N MET A 163 15.79 -1.04 2.56
CA MET A 163 16.85 -0.13 2.99
C MET A 163 16.39 1.34 2.96
N GLU A 164 15.63 1.74 1.96
CA GLU A 164 15.07 3.10 1.84
C GLU A 164 13.93 3.33 2.85
N GLN A 165 13.00 2.37 2.95
CA GLN A 165 11.77 2.49 3.75
C GLN A 165 12.01 2.37 5.26
N PHE A 166 12.92 1.50 5.71
CA PHE A 166 13.06 1.15 7.13
C PHE A 166 14.25 1.82 7.83
N ARG A 167 15.22 2.38 7.10
CA ARG A 167 16.37 3.10 7.69
C ARG A 167 15.97 4.22 8.69
N PRO A 168 14.90 5.02 8.46
CA PRO A 168 14.46 6.01 9.44
C PRO A 168 13.97 5.42 10.78
N LEU A 169 13.52 4.16 10.80
CA LEU A 169 12.94 3.52 11.98
C LEU A 169 13.98 3.20 13.07
N ILE A 170 15.25 3.05 12.67
CA ILE A 170 16.38 2.64 13.52
C ILE A 170 17.40 3.76 13.76
N ALA A 171 17.08 5.02 13.40
CA ALA A 171 18.03 6.14 13.46
C ALA A 171 18.61 6.42 14.86
N GLU A 172 17.95 5.93 15.91
CA GLU A 172 18.36 6.02 17.32
C GLU A 172 19.14 4.79 17.84
N ALA A 173 19.36 3.76 17.00
CA ALA A 173 20.01 2.52 17.40
C ALA A 173 21.52 2.51 17.12
N SER A 174 22.29 2.12 18.14
CA SER A 174 23.74 1.93 18.07
C SER A 174 24.19 0.47 18.04
N THR A 175 23.30 -0.50 18.26
CA THR A 175 23.62 -1.95 18.23
C THR A 175 22.60 -2.73 17.40
N PRO A 176 22.99 -3.91 16.87
CA PRO A 176 22.08 -4.79 16.13
C PRO A 176 20.81 -5.13 16.91
N SER A 177 20.91 -5.43 18.21
CA SER A 177 19.76 -5.80 19.04
C SER A 177 18.76 -4.67 19.19
N HIS A 178 19.23 -3.45 19.45
CA HIS A 178 18.36 -2.29 19.58
C HIS A 178 17.67 -1.98 18.24
N ALA A 179 18.42 -2.04 17.13
CA ALA A 179 17.87 -1.81 15.80
C ALA A 179 16.79 -2.85 15.43
N ALA A 180 17.03 -4.13 15.68
CA ALA A 180 16.07 -5.20 15.45
C ALA A 180 14.81 -5.06 16.32
N ALA A 181 14.96 -4.67 17.58
CA ALA A 181 13.81 -4.41 18.47
C ALA A 181 12.94 -3.24 17.99
N LEU A 182 13.57 -2.15 17.50
CA LEU A 182 12.84 -1.02 16.91
C LEU A 182 12.13 -1.41 15.60
N LEU A 183 12.75 -2.23 14.75
CA LEU A 183 12.10 -2.78 13.56
C LEU A 183 10.88 -3.61 13.95
N ASN A 184 11.01 -4.54 14.89
CA ASN A 184 9.90 -5.39 15.31
C ASN A 184 8.72 -4.59 15.90
N GLN A 185 9.00 -3.48 16.59
CA GLN A 185 7.98 -2.54 17.10
C GLN A 185 7.28 -1.73 15.99
N LYS A 186 8.02 -1.28 14.96
CA LYS A 186 7.55 -0.25 14.01
C LYS A 186 7.15 -0.81 12.62
N LEU A 187 7.71 -1.94 12.21
CA LEU A 187 7.61 -2.46 10.83
C LEU A 187 6.21 -2.97 10.49
N PHE A 188 5.66 -3.91 11.27
CA PHE A 188 4.40 -4.58 10.93
C PHE A 188 3.20 -3.62 10.84
N PRO A 189 3.04 -2.63 11.75
CA PRO A 189 2.04 -1.58 11.58
C PRO A 189 2.25 -0.71 10.32
N LEU A 190 3.51 -0.41 9.97
CA LEU A 190 3.87 0.41 8.80
C LEU A 190 3.53 -0.30 7.48
N VAL A 191 3.85 -1.59 7.36
CA VAL A 191 3.52 -2.39 6.17
C VAL A 191 2.14 -3.05 6.20
N LYS A 192 1.38 -2.85 7.28
CA LYS A 192 0.01 -3.37 7.50
C LYS A 192 -0.11 -4.90 7.46
N VAL A 193 0.97 -5.64 7.72
CA VAL A 193 0.96 -7.11 7.77
C VAL A 193 0.59 -7.59 9.17
N LYS A 194 -0.34 -8.53 9.27
CA LYS A 194 -0.79 -9.15 10.53
C LYS A 194 -0.56 -10.66 10.53
N TYR A 195 -0.51 -11.26 11.72
CA TYR A 195 -0.57 -12.72 11.83
C TYR A 195 -1.93 -13.23 11.33
N SER A 196 -1.93 -14.26 10.49
CA SER A 196 -3.11 -15.06 10.18
C SER A 196 -2.71 -16.39 9.55
N THR A 197 -3.41 -17.46 9.91
CA THR A 197 -3.29 -18.76 9.24
C THR A 197 -3.95 -18.79 7.86
N GLN A 198 -4.83 -17.83 7.54
CA GLN A 198 -5.58 -17.72 6.27
C GLN A 198 -4.77 -17.13 5.10
N ARG A 199 -3.48 -16.83 5.33
CA ARG A 199 -2.51 -16.40 4.31
C ARG A 199 -2.44 -17.36 3.11
N PRO A 200 -1.99 -16.91 1.92
CA PRO A 200 -1.96 -17.75 0.71
C PRO A 200 -1.06 -19.00 0.78
N LYS A 201 0.10 -18.91 1.44
CA LYS A 201 1.06 -20.03 1.61
C LYS A 201 1.95 -19.81 2.84
N ALA A 202 2.68 -20.84 3.29
CA ALA A 202 3.49 -20.73 4.51
C ALA A 202 4.81 -19.94 4.31
N ASP A 203 5.46 -20.16 3.18
CA ASP A 203 6.78 -19.68 2.76
C ASP A 203 6.71 -18.37 1.95
N GLN A 204 5.85 -17.45 2.36
CA GLN A 204 5.77 -16.13 1.74
C GLN A 204 7.11 -15.41 1.84
N SER A 205 7.56 -14.83 0.73
CA SER A 205 8.62 -13.81 0.72
C SER A 205 8.16 -12.55 1.48
N PRO A 206 9.06 -11.56 1.71
CA PRO A 206 8.66 -10.30 2.31
C PRO A 206 7.60 -9.56 1.49
N LEU A 207 7.71 -9.54 0.15
CA LEU A 207 6.74 -8.85 -0.70
C LEU A 207 5.43 -9.64 -0.82
N GLU A 208 5.46 -10.98 -0.84
CA GLU A 208 4.24 -11.80 -0.77
C GLU A 208 3.50 -11.64 0.57
N SER A 209 4.23 -11.36 1.66
CA SER A 209 3.64 -11.07 2.97
C SER A 209 3.00 -9.68 3.00
N ILE A 210 3.68 -8.66 2.45
CA ILE A 210 3.17 -7.28 2.33
C ILE A 210 1.93 -7.22 1.42
N ASN A 211 1.98 -7.84 0.25
CA ASN A 211 0.88 -7.83 -0.71
C ASN A 211 -0.38 -8.54 -0.18
N ALA A 212 -0.22 -9.61 0.61
CA ALA A 212 -1.34 -10.31 1.21
C ALA A 212 -1.92 -9.60 2.45
N GLY A 213 -1.16 -8.71 3.10
CA GLY A 213 -1.47 -8.15 4.42
C GLY A 213 -1.52 -9.18 5.56
N LEU A 214 -1.27 -10.46 5.26
CA LEU A 214 -1.42 -11.61 6.14
C LEU A 214 -0.23 -12.55 5.97
N ALA A 215 0.35 -12.98 7.09
CA ALA A 215 1.42 -13.98 7.14
C ALA A 215 1.34 -14.81 8.44
N SER A 216 2.03 -15.95 8.52
CA SER A 216 2.24 -16.67 9.79
C SER A 216 3.59 -16.35 10.38
N CYS A 217 3.91 -16.92 11.54
CA CYS A 217 5.24 -16.92 12.16
C CYS A 217 6.39 -17.08 11.14
N THR A 218 6.29 -18.01 10.18
CA THR A 218 7.19 -18.13 9.01
C THR A 218 7.35 -16.82 8.21
N GLY A 219 6.31 -16.34 7.53
CA GLY A 219 6.39 -15.15 6.67
C GLY A 219 6.70 -13.86 7.44
N LEU A 220 6.20 -13.71 8.67
CA LEU A 220 6.55 -12.61 9.56
C LEU A 220 8.05 -12.63 9.91
N SER A 221 8.62 -13.81 10.17
CA SER A 221 10.05 -13.97 10.45
C SER A 221 10.90 -13.64 9.23
N VAL A 222 10.56 -14.17 8.04
CA VAL A 222 11.23 -13.84 6.77
C VAL A 222 11.23 -12.32 6.54
N LEU A 223 10.07 -11.67 6.68
CA LEU A 223 9.90 -10.23 6.54
C LEU A 223 10.76 -9.43 7.54
N LEU A 224 10.82 -9.81 8.82
CA LEU A 224 11.66 -9.14 9.82
C LEU A 224 13.15 -9.37 9.59
N ILE A 225 13.56 -10.57 9.19
CA ILE A 225 14.96 -10.89 8.87
C ILE A 225 15.42 -10.08 7.68
N ASP A 226 14.65 -10.04 6.61
CA ASP A 226 15.06 -9.33 5.39
C ASP A 226 15.06 -7.80 5.61
N ALA A 227 14.15 -7.26 6.44
CA ALA A 227 14.24 -5.88 6.91
C ALA A 227 15.50 -5.62 7.75
N CYS A 228 15.90 -6.55 8.61
CA CYS A 228 17.17 -6.47 9.35
C CYS A 228 18.37 -6.47 8.40
N ARG A 229 18.42 -7.41 7.46
CA ARG A 229 19.49 -7.57 6.46
C ARG A 229 19.61 -6.38 5.52
N ALA A 230 18.50 -5.73 5.16
CA ALA A 230 18.50 -4.50 4.36
C ALA A 230 19.19 -3.32 5.07
N LEU A 231 19.36 -3.40 6.39
CA LEU A 231 19.99 -2.35 7.22
C LEU A 231 21.30 -2.83 7.87
N GLY A 232 21.89 -3.93 7.39
CA GLY A 232 23.16 -4.45 7.88
C GLY A 232 23.08 -5.15 9.25
N ILE A 233 21.88 -5.41 9.77
CA ILE A 233 21.67 -6.17 11.01
C ILE A 233 21.77 -7.68 10.66
N PRO A 234 22.67 -8.46 11.28
CA PRO A 234 22.77 -9.88 10.97
C PRO A 234 21.64 -10.65 11.64
N ALA A 235 20.83 -11.31 10.82
CA ALA A 235 19.61 -11.98 11.26
C ALA A 235 19.42 -13.32 10.54
N ARG A 236 18.83 -14.30 11.23
CA ARG A 236 18.53 -15.62 10.68
C ARG A 236 17.20 -16.19 11.17
N PHE A 237 16.66 -17.08 10.36
CA PHE A 237 15.42 -17.79 10.61
C PHE A 237 15.65 -18.95 11.58
N VAL A 238 14.77 -19.09 12.58
CA VAL A 238 14.83 -20.14 13.58
C VAL A 238 13.45 -20.76 13.73
N GLY A 239 13.39 -22.05 14.04
CA GLY A 239 12.11 -22.68 14.35
C GLY A 239 12.25 -24.07 14.96
N THR A 240 11.12 -24.57 15.45
CA THR A 240 10.95 -25.98 15.82
C THR A 240 9.84 -26.58 14.97
N PRO A 241 10.02 -27.79 14.40
CA PRO A 241 8.97 -28.41 13.58
C PRO A 241 7.83 -28.98 14.42
N LEU A 242 8.02 -29.23 15.72
CA LEU A 242 6.98 -29.59 16.68
C LEU A 242 7.43 -29.29 18.12
N TRP A 243 6.69 -28.46 18.86
CA TRP A 243 6.93 -28.27 20.29
C TRP A 243 6.88 -29.60 21.07
N SER A 244 7.65 -29.71 22.16
CA SER A 244 7.75 -30.93 22.99
C SER A 244 6.42 -31.36 23.64
N ASP A 245 5.43 -30.46 23.70
CA ASP A 245 4.05 -30.73 24.15
C ASP A 245 3.10 -31.17 23.00
N ASN A 246 3.63 -31.30 21.78
CA ASN A 246 2.93 -31.60 20.53
C ASN A 246 1.96 -30.51 20.03
N SER A 247 2.07 -29.27 20.50
CA SER A 247 1.18 -28.15 20.12
C SER A 247 1.41 -27.52 18.74
N GLY A 248 2.13 -28.20 17.84
CA GLY A 248 2.46 -27.73 16.49
C GLY A 248 3.84 -27.10 16.38
N ASN A 249 4.12 -26.46 15.25
CA ASN A 249 5.40 -25.78 14.97
C ASN A 249 5.35 -24.30 15.37
N HIS A 250 6.51 -23.64 15.39
CA HIS A 250 6.63 -22.19 15.40
C HIS A 250 7.97 -21.76 14.79
N SER A 251 8.04 -20.53 14.29
CA SER A 251 9.25 -19.93 13.70
C SER A 251 9.42 -18.48 14.15
N TRP A 252 10.66 -18.07 14.38
CA TRP A 252 11.03 -16.77 14.93
C TRP A 252 12.42 -16.32 14.40
N VAL A 253 12.94 -15.21 14.94
CA VAL A 253 14.16 -14.57 14.45
C VAL A 253 15.26 -14.63 15.51
N GLU A 254 16.48 -14.96 15.08
CA GLU A 254 17.71 -14.71 15.84
C GLU A 254 18.52 -13.56 15.21
N ILE A 255 19.04 -12.68 16.07
CA ILE A 255 19.85 -11.50 15.76
C ILE A 255 21.25 -11.71 16.36
N TRP A 256 22.30 -11.31 15.64
CA TRP A 256 23.67 -11.34 16.16
C TRP A 256 24.08 -9.99 16.75
N ASP A 257 24.46 -9.99 18.03
CA ASP A 257 25.03 -8.85 18.75
C ASP A 257 25.99 -9.36 19.84
N ASN A 258 27.25 -9.63 19.46
CA ASN A 258 28.24 -10.31 20.32
C ASN A 258 27.80 -11.72 20.83
N GLY A 259 26.82 -12.31 20.16
CA GLY A 259 26.11 -13.52 20.55
C GLY A 259 24.81 -13.64 19.75
N TRP A 260 24.14 -14.79 19.82
CA TRP A 260 22.83 -14.98 19.19
C TRP A 260 21.73 -14.71 20.21
N HIS A 261 20.90 -13.71 19.93
CA HIS A 261 19.74 -13.31 20.72
C HIS A 261 18.45 -13.53 19.91
N PHE A 262 17.31 -13.84 20.55
CA PHE A 262 16.07 -14.15 19.84
C PHE A 262 14.93 -13.14 20.06
N THR A 263 14.01 -13.07 19.10
CA THR A 263 12.73 -12.35 19.20
C THR A 263 11.66 -13.02 18.34
N GLY A 264 10.40 -12.98 18.80
CA GLY A 264 9.24 -13.26 17.96
C GLY A 264 9.04 -12.18 16.89
N ALA A 265 8.36 -12.49 15.80
CA ALA A 265 8.12 -11.56 14.70
C ALA A 265 6.68 -11.01 14.74
N ALA A 266 6.54 -9.68 14.75
CA ALA A 266 5.31 -8.94 15.11
C ALA A 266 4.91 -9.06 16.59
N GLU A 267 5.85 -9.49 17.44
CA GLU A 267 5.66 -9.79 18.87
C GLU A 267 6.64 -8.99 19.75
N PRO A 268 6.67 -7.64 19.66
CA PRO A 268 7.71 -6.84 20.30
C PRO A 268 7.60 -6.84 21.84
N THR A 269 8.70 -7.17 22.52
CA THR A 269 8.84 -7.12 23.99
C THR A 269 9.58 -5.85 24.47
N GLY A 270 9.26 -4.73 23.80
CA GLY A 270 9.97 -3.46 23.93
C GLY A 270 11.38 -3.56 23.33
N ASN A 271 12.38 -3.06 24.06
CA ASN A 271 13.79 -3.10 23.63
C ASN A 271 14.56 -4.35 24.11
N ASN A 272 13.86 -5.37 24.62
CA ASN A 272 14.47 -6.60 25.12
C ASN A 272 14.47 -7.66 24.01
N LEU A 273 15.63 -8.23 23.69
CA LEU A 273 15.68 -9.56 23.06
C LEU A 273 15.68 -10.64 24.15
N ASP A 274 15.69 -11.92 23.73
CA ASP A 274 15.61 -13.13 24.56
C ASP A 274 14.34 -13.24 25.43
N LYS A 275 13.32 -12.43 25.09
CA LYS A 275 11.99 -12.44 25.71
C LYS A 275 10.93 -12.60 24.63
N ALA A 276 10.25 -13.74 24.64
CA ALA A 276 9.07 -14.01 23.82
C ALA A 276 8.08 -14.86 24.62
N TRP A 277 6.83 -14.93 24.18
CA TRP A 277 5.83 -15.79 24.83
C TRP A 277 6.23 -17.28 24.81
N PHE A 278 7.01 -17.70 23.81
CA PHE A 278 7.47 -19.07 23.63
C PHE A 278 8.72 -19.46 24.44
N SER A 279 9.38 -18.54 25.17
CA SER A 279 10.67 -18.82 25.84
C SER A 279 10.63 -20.08 26.72
N GLY A 280 9.56 -20.26 27.50
CA GLY A 280 9.37 -21.44 28.35
C GLY A 280 9.19 -22.75 27.56
N ARG A 281 8.53 -22.71 26.40
CA ARG A 281 8.37 -23.88 25.51
C ARG A 281 9.69 -24.24 24.83
N ALA A 282 10.41 -23.26 24.32
CA ALA A 282 11.73 -23.43 23.71
C ALA A 282 12.75 -24.01 24.71
N GLY A 283 12.64 -23.67 26.00
CA GLY A 283 13.42 -24.28 27.07
C GLY A 283 13.18 -25.78 27.31
N THR A 284 12.09 -26.35 26.77
CA THR A 284 11.77 -27.80 26.86
C THR A 284 12.12 -28.60 25.61
N ALA A 285 12.76 -27.98 24.62
CA ALA A 285 13.16 -28.63 23.39
C ALA A 285 14.20 -29.75 23.62
N VAL A 286 14.16 -30.78 22.78
CA VAL A 286 14.95 -32.02 22.95
C VAL A 286 16.03 -32.09 21.89
N THR A 287 17.29 -31.91 22.29
CA THR A 287 18.42 -31.76 21.35
C THR A 287 18.59 -32.96 20.40
N ASP A 288 18.30 -34.17 20.86
CA ASP A 288 18.50 -35.43 20.13
C ASP A 288 17.23 -35.92 19.40
N ASP A 289 16.09 -35.21 19.47
CA ASP A 289 14.87 -35.54 18.73
C ASP A 289 14.65 -34.57 17.56
N PRO A 290 14.76 -35.01 16.28
CA PRO A 290 14.60 -34.12 15.13
C PRO A 290 13.23 -33.44 14.99
N ASN A 291 12.19 -33.91 15.68
CA ASN A 291 10.88 -33.24 15.71
C ASN A 291 10.79 -32.18 16.81
N HIS A 292 11.52 -32.35 17.91
CA HIS A 292 11.43 -31.49 19.10
C HIS A 292 12.68 -30.65 19.37
N ALA A 293 13.69 -30.72 18.51
CA ALA A 293 14.83 -29.82 18.47
C ALA A 293 14.46 -28.43 17.90
N ILE A 294 15.36 -27.46 18.13
CA ILE A 294 15.31 -26.13 17.54
C ILE A 294 16.45 -25.98 16.54
N TYR A 295 16.10 -25.55 15.34
CA TYR A 295 17.02 -25.36 14.22
C TYR A 295 17.10 -23.88 13.86
N ALA A 296 18.31 -23.40 13.57
CA ALA A 296 18.53 -22.11 12.94
C ALA A 296 19.06 -22.32 11.52
N VAL A 297 18.46 -21.63 10.56
CA VAL A 297 18.89 -21.64 9.15
C VAL A 297 20.34 -21.17 9.02
N SER A 298 21.06 -21.80 8.09
CA SER A 298 22.38 -21.39 7.63
C SER A 298 22.34 -21.28 6.11
N PHE A 299 22.85 -20.18 5.54
CA PHE A 299 23.03 -20.10 4.09
C PHE A 299 24.23 -20.95 3.66
N ARG A 300 25.33 -20.91 4.43
CA ARG A 300 26.45 -21.83 4.31
C ARG A 300 25.94 -23.27 4.46
N ARG A 301 26.34 -24.16 3.56
CA ARG A 301 25.92 -25.56 3.58
C ARG A 301 26.37 -26.27 4.86
N THR A 302 25.48 -27.11 5.40
CA THR A 302 25.69 -27.89 6.62
C THR A 302 25.17 -29.32 6.46
N PRO A 303 25.68 -30.32 7.22
CA PRO A 303 25.14 -31.68 7.19
C PRO A 303 23.69 -31.80 7.67
N LEU A 304 23.19 -30.81 8.42
CA LEU A 304 21.80 -30.74 8.86
C LEU A 304 20.99 -29.84 7.92
N ARG A 305 19.72 -30.22 7.69
CA ARG A 305 18.72 -29.48 6.92
C ARG A 305 17.66 -28.88 7.84
N PHE A 306 17.07 -27.75 7.44
CA PHE A 306 15.94 -27.16 8.16
C PHE A 306 14.66 -27.98 7.93
N PRO A 307 13.90 -28.35 8.97
CA PRO A 307 12.69 -29.15 8.83
C PRO A 307 11.50 -28.28 8.40
N LEU A 308 11.36 -28.07 7.09
CA LEU A 308 10.26 -27.31 6.48
C LEU A 308 8.94 -28.09 6.61
N VAL A 309 8.16 -27.75 7.62
CA VAL A 309 6.92 -28.49 7.99
C VAL A 309 5.80 -28.41 6.96
N TRP A 310 5.81 -27.39 6.10
CA TRP A 310 4.85 -27.22 5.00
C TRP A 310 5.24 -27.96 3.71
N ASP A 311 6.54 -28.21 3.50
CA ASP A 311 7.05 -29.02 2.39
C ASP A 311 8.29 -29.81 2.84
N ARG A 312 8.05 -31.03 3.31
CA ARG A 312 9.10 -31.95 3.78
C ARG A 312 9.91 -32.59 2.65
N SER A 313 9.59 -32.31 1.38
CA SER A 313 10.36 -32.80 0.23
C SER A 313 11.62 -31.97 -0.03
N ILE A 314 11.65 -30.73 0.46
CA ILE A 314 12.78 -29.82 0.30
C ILE A 314 13.89 -30.17 1.31
N ASP A 315 15.08 -30.46 0.78
CA ASP A 315 16.27 -30.83 1.55
C ASP A 315 17.46 -29.85 1.41
N TYR A 316 17.35 -28.87 0.52
CA TYR A 316 18.42 -27.92 0.19
C TYR A 316 18.58 -26.73 1.17
N VAL A 317 17.66 -26.55 2.12
CA VAL A 317 17.79 -25.47 3.13
C VAL A 317 18.64 -25.98 4.30
N SER A 318 19.85 -25.45 4.42
CA SER A 318 20.83 -25.83 5.47
C SER A 318 20.48 -25.23 6.84
N ALA A 319 20.87 -25.91 7.91
CA ALA A 319 20.59 -25.49 9.30
C ALA A 319 21.64 -25.97 10.31
N VAL A 320 21.64 -25.36 11.48
CA VAL A 320 22.38 -25.81 12.67
C VAL A 320 21.40 -26.08 13.81
N ASN A 321 21.64 -27.14 14.59
CA ASN A 321 20.87 -27.40 15.82
C ASN A 321 21.32 -26.42 16.90
N VAL A 322 20.38 -25.61 17.40
CA VAL A 322 20.63 -24.55 18.40
C VAL A 322 19.93 -24.82 19.73
N THR A 323 19.31 -25.99 19.90
CA THR A 323 18.48 -26.39 21.05
C THR A 323 19.13 -26.05 22.40
N ASN A 324 20.42 -26.37 22.55
CA ASN A 324 21.17 -26.13 23.79
C ASN A 324 21.18 -24.65 24.24
N ARG A 325 21.04 -23.67 23.34
CA ARG A 325 20.92 -22.24 23.69
C ARG A 325 19.64 -21.97 24.48
N TYR A 326 18.51 -22.47 23.97
CA TYR A 326 17.19 -22.27 24.56
C TYR A 326 17.03 -23.08 25.84
N VAL A 327 17.54 -24.31 25.89
CA VAL A 327 17.56 -25.13 27.11
C VAL A 327 18.43 -24.50 28.21
N ALA A 328 19.57 -23.89 27.86
CA ALA A 328 20.42 -23.19 28.84
C ALA A 328 19.81 -21.87 29.34
N GLN A 329 18.97 -21.21 28.53
CA GLN A 329 18.26 -19.97 28.88
C GLN A 329 16.86 -20.22 29.46
N ALA A 330 16.45 -21.47 29.65
CA ALA A 330 15.10 -21.83 30.09
C ALA A 330 14.78 -21.21 31.47
N GLU A 331 13.75 -20.35 31.52
CA GLU A 331 13.14 -19.94 32.79
C GLU A 331 12.56 -21.18 33.47
N LYS A 332 13.19 -21.61 34.56
CA LYS A 332 12.66 -22.70 35.38
C LYS A 332 11.35 -22.25 36.01
N VAL A 333 10.31 -23.06 35.85
CA VAL A 333 9.08 -22.94 36.64
C VAL A 333 9.48 -22.94 38.12
N PRO A 334 9.11 -21.92 38.93
CA PRO A 334 9.50 -21.87 40.34
C PRO A 334 9.01 -23.08 41.12
N ASP A 335 9.79 -23.54 42.10
CA ASP A 335 9.47 -24.73 42.89
C ASP A 335 8.06 -24.62 43.53
N GLY A 336 7.22 -25.62 43.28
CA GLY A 336 5.83 -25.64 43.75
C GLY A 336 4.86 -24.71 43.00
N MET A 337 5.24 -24.20 41.82
CA MET A 337 4.34 -23.51 40.89
C MET A 337 4.08 -24.32 39.62
N VAL A 338 3.05 -23.94 38.87
CA VAL A 338 2.72 -24.45 37.52
C VAL A 338 2.47 -23.27 36.57
N LEU A 339 2.75 -23.46 35.28
CA LEU A 339 2.43 -22.48 34.24
C LEU A 339 0.94 -22.59 33.88
N ALA A 340 0.17 -21.55 34.19
CA ALA A 340 -1.23 -21.43 33.79
C ALA A 340 -1.33 -20.59 32.51
N MET A 341 -1.91 -21.19 31.46
CA MET A 341 -2.21 -20.53 30.19
C MET A 341 -3.73 -20.28 30.08
N PHE A 342 -4.12 -19.14 29.50
CA PHE A 342 -5.50 -18.69 29.40
C PHE A 342 -5.88 -18.34 27.96
N CYS A 343 -7.00 -18.87 27.50
CA CYS A 343 -7.58 -18.65 26.19
C CYS A 343 -9.08 -18.31 26.33
N VAL A 344 -9.53 -17.30 25.61
CA VAL A 344 -10.94 -16.87 25.61
C VAL A 344 -11.44 -16.91 24.17
N LYS A 345 -12.61 -17.48 23.95
CA LYS A 345 -13.23 -17.68 22.65
C LYS A 345 -14.62 -17.07 22.58
N ASP A 346 -15.01 -16.62 21.40
CA ASP A 346 -16.38 -16.25 21.12
C ASP A 346 -17.28 -17.49 21.00
N ARG A 347 -18.47 -17.44 21.61
CA ARG A 347 -19.42 -18.56 21.55
C ARG A 347 -19.97 -18.85 20.15
N ARG A 348 -20.02 -17.85 19.26
CA ARG A 348 -20.66 -17.92 17.94
C ARG A 348 -19.82 -18.69 16.93
N ASP A 349 -18.54 -18.35 16.82
CA ASP A 349 -17.64 -18.90 15.79
C ASP A 349 -16.42 -19.65 16.34
N GLN A 350 -16.29 -19.76 17.68
CA GLN A 350 -15.20 -20.44 18.39
C GLN A 350 -13.79 -19.88 18.12
N LYS A 351 -13.70 -18.68 17.52
CA LYS A 351 -12.45 -17.93 17.39
C LYS A 351 -12.04 -17.31 18.70
N ARG A 352 -10.74 -17.11 18.86
CA ARG A 352 -10.12 -16.45 20.01
C ARG A 352 -10.47 -14.97 20.02
N ILE A 353 -10.67 -14.43 21.22
CA ILE A 353 -10.97 -13.01 21.45
C ILE A 353 -10.08 -12.43 22.54
N SER A 354 -9.82 -11.12 22.42
CA SER A 354 -9.13 -10.33 23.44
C SER A 354 -10.12 -9.94 24.54
N ALA A 355 -9.87 -10.44 25.75
CA ALA A 355 -10.67 -10.19 26.95
C ALA A 355 -9.73 -10.00 28.15
N ARG A 356 -10.10 -9.13 29.09
CA ARG A 356 -9.31 -8.92 30.31
C ARG A 356 -9.48 -10.11 31.23
N VAL A 357 -8.40 -10.84 31.49
CA VAL A 357 -8.36 -11.96 32.45
C VAL A 357 -7.70 -11.47 33.73
N ARG A 358 -8.35 -11.67 34.88
CA ARG A 358 -7.82 -11.36 36.20
C ARG A 358 -7.97 -12.59 37.11
N VAL A 359 -6.89 -12.95 37.79
CA VAL A 359 -6.81 -14.12 38.66
C VAL A 359 -6.71 -13.65 40.11
N LEU A 360 -7.59 -14.18 40.96
CA LEU A 360 -7.70 -13.88 42.38
C LEU A 360 -7.39 -15.15 43.19
N ASN A 361 -6.66 -15.02 44.29
CA ASN A 361 -6.45 -16.14 45.23
C ASN A 361 -7.67 -16.34 46.15
N ASN A 362 -7.58 -17.34 47.05
CA ASN A 362 -8.60 -17.65 48.07
C ASN A 362 -8.92 -16.51 49.07
N ARG A 363 -8.15 -15.42 49.07
CA ARG A 363 -8.39 -14.20 49.87
C ARG A 363 -9.01 -13.05 49.05
N ASN A 364 -9.39 -13.32 47.79
CA ASN A 364 -9.75 -12.32 46.77
C ASN A 364 -8.63 -11.30 46.44
N GLU A 365 -7.37 -11.61 46.73
CA GLU A 365 -6.23 -10.76 46.37
C GLU A 365 -5.83 -11.04 44.91
N LYS A 366 -5.52 -9.97 44.15
CA LYS A 366 -5.15 -10.08 42.73
C LYS A 366 -3.72 -10.62 42.58
N VAL A 367 -3.58 -11.85 42.09
CA VAL A 367 -2.28 -12.47 41.80
C VAL A 367 -1.82 -12.22 40.37
N PHE A 368 -2.75 -12.05 39.43
CA PHE A 368 -2.43 -11.77 38.02
C PHE A 368 -3.55 -10.98 37.33
N GLU A 369 -3.19 -10.18 36.32
CA GLU A 369 -4.13 -9.50 35.42
C GLU A 369 -3.47 -9.25 34.07
N GLY A 370 -4.18 -9.52 32.97
CA GLY A 370 -3.71 -9.30 31.61
C GLY A 370 -4.85 -9.39 30.59
N VAL A 371 -4.52 -9.48 29.30
CA VAL A 371 -5.48 -9.56 28.19
C VAL A 371 -5.20 -10.80 27.36
N SER A 372 -6.23 -11.64 27.14
CA SER A 372 -6.14 -12.82 26.28
C SER A 372 -5.82 -12.44 24.84
N ARG A 373 -5.29 -13.41 24.09
CA ARG A 373 -4.89 -13.23 22.70
C ARG A 373 -6.00 -13.67 21.76
N ASP A 374 -6.33 -12.83 20.79
CA ASP A 374 -7.26 -13.14 19.69
C ASP A 374 -6.56 -13.84 18.50
N GLU A 375 -7.26 -13.96 17.37
CA GLU A 375 -6.75 -14.55 16.13
C GLU A 375 -5.63 -13.74 15.45
N GLY A 376 -5.36 -12.51 15.90
CA GLY A 376 -4.25 -11.67 15.40
C GLY A 376 -2.88 -12.01 16.01
N PHE A 377 -2.81 -13.04 16.86
CA PHE A 377 -1.59 -13.56 17.50
C PHE A 377 -1.35 -15.01 17.10
N ASP A 378 -0.12 -15.51 17.29
CA ASP A 378 0.21 -16.90 17.00
C ASP A 378 -0.73 -17.87 17.74
N THR A 379 -1.12 -18.96 17.08
CA THR A 379 -2.05 -19.96 17.62
C THR A 379 -1.57 -20.60 18.93
N ASN A 380 -0.28 -20.44 19.27
CA ASN A 380 0.33 -20.87 20.50
C ASN A 380 0.67 -19.75 21.51
N ASP A 381 0.57 -18.45 21.17
CA ASP A 381 0.71 -17.34 22.13
C ASP A 381 -0.53 -17.28 23.04
N TYR A 382 -0.41 -17.79 24.26
CA TYR A 382 -1.46 -17.68 25.27
C TYR A 382 -1.09 -16.67 26.35
N LEU A 383 -2.09 -15.97 26.90
CA LEU A 383 -1.88 -15.20 28.11
C LEU A 383 -1.50 -16.17 29.23
N GLN A 384 -0.32 -15.99 29.82
CA GLN A 384 0.25 -16.96 30.75
C GLN A 384 0.81 -16.33 32.03
N THR A 385 0.80 -17.10 33.13
CA THR A 385 1.35 -16.73 34.44
C THR A 385 1.71 -17.97 35.24
N PHE A 386 2.59 -17.85 36.24
CA PHE A 386 2.81 -18.91 37.23
C PHE A 386 1.78 -18.83 38.36
N LEU A 387 1.27 -19.99 38.80
CA LEU A 387 0.36 -20.14 39.94
C LEU A 387 0.87 -21.25 40.88
N GLN A 388 0.65 -21.11 42.19
CA GLN A 388 1.01 -22.14 43.19
C GLN A 388 0.27 -23.46 42.90
N GLN A 389 0.98 -24.58 42.83
CA GLN A 389 0.42 -25.89 42.51
C GLN A 389 -0.56 -26.37 43.59
N GLY A 390 -1.71 -26.91 43.18
CA GLY A 390 -2.74 -27.49 44.03
C GLY A 390 -3.71 -26.48 44.66
N GLU A 391 -3.39 -25.19 44.63
CA GLU A 391 -4.24 -24.09 45.12
C GLU A 391 -5.42 -23.80 44.18
N GLN A 392 -6.46 -23.18 44.75
CA GLN A 392 -7.63 -22.69 44.01
C GLN A 392 -7.52 -21.18 43.74
N TYR A 393 -7.98 -20.79 42.55
CA TYR A 393 -7.99 -19.40 42.09
C TYR A 393 -9.31 -19.08 41.41
N ARG A 394 -9.87 -17.91 41.71
CA ARG A 394 -11.02 -17.38 40.98
C ARG A 394 -10.52 -16.56 39.80
N VAL A 395 -10.77 -17.05 38.59
CA VAL A 395 -10.51 -16.34 37.34
C VAL A 395 -11.76 -15.54 36.97
N THR A 396 -11.60 -14.25 36.77
CA THR A 396 -12.62 -13.34 36.24
C THR A 396 -12.20 -12.90 34.85
N ILE A 397 -13.12 -12.99 33.89
CA ILE A 397 -12.88 -12.68 32.48
C ILE A 397 -13.89 -11.62 32.08
N ARG A 398 -13.40 -10.49 31.61
CA ARG A 398 -14.21 -9.37 31.18
C ARG A 398 -13.99 -9.06 29.70
N CYS A 399 -15.08 -9.13 28.93
CA CYS A 399 -15.15 -8.73 27.53
C CYS A 399 -16.31 -7.74 27.42
N ASP A 400 -16.02 -6.50 27.03
CA ASP A 400 -16.96 -5.38 27.07
C ASP A 400 -17.66 -5.23 28.45
N ASP A 401 -19.00 -5.32 28.47
CA ASP A 401 -19.84 -5.23 29.66
C ASP A 401 -20.07 -6.59 30.36
N ILE A 402 -19.53 -7.68 29.83
CA ILE A 402 -19.74 -9.03 30.35
C ILE A 402 -18.61 -9.38 31.30
N GLU A 403 -18.95 -9.85 32.49
CA GLU A 403 -18.01 -10.48 33.41
C GLU A 403 -18.43 -11.93 33.69
N GLN A 404 -17.59 -12.89 33.30
CA GLN A 404 -17.71 -14.29 33.69
C GLN A 404 -16.68 -14.60 34.77
N ALA A 405 -17.03 -15.43 35.75
CA ALA A 405 -16.10 -15.89 36.78
C ALA A 405 -16.17 -17.41 36.95
N GLU A 406 -15.01 -18.04 37.09
CA GLU A 406 -14.88 -19.48 37.34
C GLU A 406 -13.74 -19.75 38.32
N THR A 407 -13.88 -20.75 39.18
CA THR A 407 -12.80 -21.20 40.06
C THR A 407 -12.04 -22.34 39.40
N ILE A 408 -10.75 -22.13 39.16
CA ILE A 408 -9.84 -23.17 38.68
C ILE A 408 -8.98 -23.69 39.82
N ARG A 409 -8.42 -24.89 39.64
CA ARG A 409 -7.33 -25.41 40.48
C ARG A 409 -6.05 -25.44 39.66
N ALA A 410 -4.97 -24.91 40.21
CA ALA A 410 -3.69 -24.82 39.51
C ALA A 410 -2.98 -26.20 39.51
N GLU A 411 -3.08 -26.92 38.39
CA GLU A 411 -2.50 -28.25 38.20
C GLU A 411 -1.69 -28.27 36.89
N ASN A 412 -0.73 -29.20 36.76
CA ASN A 412 0.07 -29.35 35.54
C ASN A 412 -0.82 -29.78 34.37
N ARG A 413 -0.83 -28.97 33.30
CA ARG A 413 -1.69 -29.15 32.13
C ARG A 413 -0.91 -28.81 30.85
N SER A 414 -1.10 -29.61 29.80
CA SER A 414 -0.45 -29.45 28.48
C SER A 414 -1.07 -28.37 27.57
N GLY A 415 -1.98 -27.54 28.07
CA GLY A 415 -2.71 -26.57 27.25
C GLY A 415 -3.52 -25.58 28.06
N PRO A 416 -4.09 -24.54 27.42
CA PRO A 416 -4.76 -23.45 28.11
C PRO A 416 -6.08 -23.89 28.77
N TRP A 417 -6.45 -23.16 29.81
CA TRP A 417 -7.86 -23.04 30.21
C TRP A 417 -8.59 -22.25 29.12
N ILE A 418 -9.69 -22.80 28.62
CA ILE A 418 -10.46 -22.23 27.51
C ILE A 418 -11.84 -21.85 28.05
N TRP A 419 -12.19 -20.58 27.90
CA TRP A 419 -13.53 -20.07 28.19
C TRP A 419 -14.23 -19.61 26.93
N THR A 420 -15.52 -19.89 26.83
CA THR A 420 -16.33 -19.53 25.68
C THR A 420 -17.39 -18.53 26.12
N ILE A 421 -17.15 -17.25 25.83
CA ILE A 421 -18.04 -16.16 26.25
C ILE A 421 -19.09 -15.91 25.18
N ALA A 422 -20.35 -15.93 25.58
CA ALA A 422 -21.43 -15.37 24.77
C ALA A 422 -21.33 -13.85 24.86
N GLN A 423 -20.86 -13.18 23.80
CA GLN A 423 -20.93 -11.73 23.74
C GLN A 423 -22.40 -11.28 23.82
N SER A 424 -22.87 -10.84 24.99
CA SER A 424 -24.03 -9.93 25.05
C SER A 424 -23.66 -8.71 24.23
N GLY A 425 -24.49 -8.35 23.25
CA GLY A 425 -24.11 -7.41 22.20
C GLY A 425 -23.65 -6.06 22.71
N GLY A 426 -22.34 -5.91 22.93
CA GLY A 426 -21.61 -4.66 23.03
C GLY A 426 -21.61 -4.00 21.66
N SER A 427 -22.78 -3.49 21.29
CA SER A 427 -23.13 -3.01 19.96
C SER A 427 -23.10 -4.10 18.87
N SER A 428 -24.25 -4.37 18.24
CA SER A 428 -24.25 -5.07 16.95
C SER A 428 -23.45 -4.25 15.91
N ALA A 429 -23.11 -4.85 14.76
CA ALA A 429 -22.52 -4.08 13.66
C ALA A 429 -23.40 -2.87 13.29
N ALA A 430 -24.72 -3.04 13.28
CA ALA A 430 -25.70 -1.96 13.09
C ALA A 430 -25.62 -0.88 14.18
N THR A 431 -25.44 -1.23 15.46
CA THR A 431 -25.32 -0.23 16.52
C THR A 431 -23.96 0.52 16.45
N ARG A 432 -22.88 -0.09 15.93
CA ARG A 432 -21.58 0.59 15.76
C ARG A 432 -21.63 1.55 14.58
N SER A 433 -22.24 1.08 13.50
CA SER A 433 -22.57 1.83 12.30
C SER A 433 -23.44 3.07 12.63
N ALA A 434 -24.55 2.89 13.33
CA ALA A 434 -25.41 3.98 13.80
C ALA A 434 -24.67 4.97 14.71
N LYS A 435 -23.76 4.50 15.58
CA LYS A 435 -22.88 5.39 16.36
C LYS A 435 -21.93 6.19 15.46
N ALA A 436 -21.33 5.59 14.44
CA ALA A 436 -20.46 6.29 13.50
C ALA A 436 -21.20 7.40 12.72
N VAL A 437 -22.47 7.17 12.36
CA VAL A 437 -23.33 8.21 11.77
C VAL A 437 -23.65 9.31 12.79
N ALA A 438 -23.95 8.98 14.05
CA ALA A 438 -24.15 9.98 15.10
C ALA A 438 -22.88 10.83 15.38
N ASP A 439 -21.70 10.20 15.35
CA ASP A 439 -20.42 10.89 15.48
C ASP A 439 -20.13 11.78 14.26
N LEU A 440 -20.52 11.36 13.05
CA LEU A 440 -20.50 12.20 11.84
C LEU A 440 -21.43 13.42 11.97
N VAL A 441 -22.66 13.26 12.46
CA VAL A 441 -23.57 14.39 12.73
C VAL A 441 -22.93 15.38 13.71
N ALA A 442 -22.32 14.88 14.80
CA ALA A 442 -21.61 15.72 15.76
C ALA A 442 -20.39 16.42 15.14
N PHE A 443 -19.65 15.75 14.24
CA PHE A 443 -18.54 16.33 13.48
C PHE A 443 -19.01 17.44 12.52
N LEU A 444 -20.05 17.21 11.74
CA LEU A 444 -20.59 18.19 10.79
C LEU A 444 -21.27 19.37 11.49
N SER A 445 -21.73 19.23 12.74
CA SER A 445 -22.27 20.34 13.53
C SER A 445 -21.23 21.41 13.92
N GLN A 446 -19.93 21.10 13.81
CA GLN A 446 -18.85 22.04 14.12
C GLN A 446 -18.61 23.02 12.96
N PRO A 447 -18.14 24.27 13.22
CA PRO A 447 -17.72 25.20 12.17
C PRO A 447 -16.66 24.59 11.25
N THR A 448 -16.81 24.75 9.93
CA THR A 448 -15.97 24.07 8.92
C THR A 448 -14.48 24.37 9.06
N ASP A 449 -14.13 25.57 9.53
CA ASP A 449 -12.75 26.02 9.80
C ASP A 449 -12.11 25.36 11.03
N GLN A 450 -12.90 24.73 11.89
CA GLN A 450 -12.48 24.06 13.13
C GLN A 450 -12.48 22.53 13.00
N ARG A 451 -13.10 21.98 11.95
CA ARG A 451 -13.17 20.53 11.74
C ARG A 451 -11.79 19.95 11.38
N PRO A 452 -11.28 18.95 12.11
CA PRO A 452 -10.10 18.20 11.68
C PRO A 452 -10.40 17.37 10.42
N ASP A 453 -9.37 16.91 9.74
CA ASP A 453 -9.47 16.02 8.57
C ASP A 453 -10.35 14.79 8.87
N ILE A 454 -11.46 14.63 8.13
CA ILE A 454 -12.45 13.56 8.32
C ILE A 454 -11.84 12.17 8.13
N GLN A 455 -10.86 12.02 7.24
CA GLN A 455 -10.19 10.74 6.94
C GLN A 455 -9.34 10.24 8.11
N ARG A 456 -8.97 11.15 9.03
CA ARG A 456 -8.21 10.84 10.25
C ARG A 456 -9.11 10.48 11.44
N GLN A 457 -10.43 10.63 11.32
CA GLN A 457 -11.35 10.33 12.41
C GLN A 457 -11.60 8.82 12.49
N GLU A 458 -11.57 8.26 13.70
CA GLU A 458 -11.79 6.83 13.89
C GLU A 458 -13.22 6.40 13.52
N PHE A 459 -14.22 7.26 13.74
CA PHE A 459 -15.60 6.98 13.29
C PHE A 459 -15.70 6.83 11.77
N ALA A 460 -14.81 7.49 11.00
CA ALA A 460 -14.90 7.49 9.55
C ALA A 460 -14.54 6.13 8.91
N LYS A 461 -13.76 5.32 9.64
CA LYS A 461 -13.28 3.98 9.26
C LYS A 461 -14.19 2.85 9.74
N VAL A 462 -15.27 3.17 10.48
CA VAL A 462 -16.19 2.16 11.02
C VAL A 462 -17.00 1.54 9.88
N PRO A 463 -17.08 0.19 9.81
CA PRO A 463 -17.93 -0.48 8.81
C PRO A 463 -19.41 -0.17 9.03
N LEU A 464 -20.07 0.28 7.96
CA LEU A 464 -21.47 0.69 7.98
C LEU A 464 -22.43 -0.39 7.45
N THR A 465 -23.67 -0.36 7.94
CA THR A 465 -24.80 -1.02 7.26
C THR A 465 -25.17 -0.27 5.99
N LYS A 466 -25.92 -0.92 5.08
CA LYS A 466 -26.48 -0.28 3.88
C LYS A 466 -27.29 0.99 4.17
N GLY A 467 -28.11 0.97 5.24
CA GLY A 467 -28.95 2.11 5.62
C GLY A 467 -28.13 3.28 6.16
N ASP A 468 -27.24 3.00 7.11
CA ASP A 468 -26.37 4.00 7.71
C ASP A 468 -25.37 4.61 6.71
N ALA A 469 -24.93 3.82 5.71
CA ALA A 469 -24.10 4.31 4.61
C ALA A 469 -24.86 5.30 3.72
N ALA A 470 -26.14 5.02 3.41
CA ALA A 470 -26.99 5.95 2.66
C ALA A 470 -27.24 7.25 3.45
N GLU A 471 -27.45 7.15 4.77
CA GLU A 471 -27.58 8.32 5.66
C GLU A 471 -26.28 9.14 5.71
N ALA A 472 -25.12 8.49 5.86
CA ALA A 472 -23.82 9.16 5.84
C ALA A 472 -23.55 9.88 4.51
N VAL A 473 -23.89 9.28 3.36
CA VAL A 473 -23.79 9.92 2.04
C VAL A 473 -24.70 11.16 1.96
N ALA A 474 -25.94 11.07 2.46
CA ALA A 474 -26.87 12.20 2.46
C ALA A 474 -26.38 13.37 3.35
N LEU A 475 -25.83 13.06 4.53
CA LEU A 475 -25.23 14.04 5.45
C LEU A 475 -24.01 14.73 4.83
N LEU A 476 -23.09 13.95 4.25
CA LEU A 476 -21.91 14.48 3.56
C LEU A 476 -22.29 15.34 2.34
N TRP A 477 -23.32 14.95 1.59
CA TRP A 477 -23.83 15.75 0.48
C TRP A 477 -24.43 17.08 0.95
N SER A 478 -25.24 17.07 2.00
CA SER A 478 -25.81 18.30 2.56
C SER A 478 -24.72 19.29 3.00
N ASP A 479 -23.71 18.81 3.73
CA ASP A 479 -22.58 19.64 4.15
C ASP A 479 -21.75 20.17 2.98
N HIS A 480 -21.53 19.35 1.94
CA HIS A 480 -20.87 19.76 0.70
C HIS A 480 -21.64 20.88 -0.02
N GLN A 481 -22.98 20.77 -0.09
CA GLN A 481 -23.82 21.82 -0.65
C GLN A 481 -23.71 23.13 0.15
N ASP A 482 -23.79 23.06 1.47
CA ASP A 482 -23.70 24.24 2.34
C ASP A 482 -22.30 24.88 2.30
N HIS A 483 -21.24 24.07 2.20
CA HIS A 483 -19.89 24.56 1.99
C HIS A 483 -19.73 25.31 0.64
N ILE A 484 -20.30 24.79 -0.45
CA ILE A 484 -20.28 25.48 -1.76
C ILE A 484 -21.10 26.78 -1.71
N ARG A 485 -22.29 26.77 -1.07
CA ARG A 485 -23.09 27.99 -0.84
C ARG A 485 -22.34 29.05 -0.04
N ALA A 486 -21.59 28.65 0.98
CA ALA A 486 -20.82 29.56 1.83
C ALA A 486 -19.56 30.10 1.15
N THR A 487 -18.79 29.26 0.45
CA THR A 487 -17.43 29.61 -0.02
C THR A 487 -17.33 29.92 -1.50
N ARG A 488 -18.23 29.40 -2.34
CA ARG A 488 -18.15 29.51 -3.81
C ARG A 488 -19.30 30.28 -4.47
N LYS A 489 -20.29 30.75 -3.71
CA LYS A 489 -21.35 31.60 -4.29
C LYS A 489 -20.79 32.89 -4.91
N ALA A 490 -19.83 33.54 -4.26
CA ALA A 490 -19.28 34.82 -4.72
C ALA A 490 -18.58 34.75 -6.09
N GLU A 491 -17.85 33.67 -6.38
CA GLU A 491 -17.21 33.46 -7.70
C GLU A 491 -18.23 33.14 -8.80
N THR A 492 -19.31 32.42 -8.47
CA THR A 492 -20.41 32.15 -9.41
C THR A 492 -21.24 33.40 -9.70
N ASP A 493 -21.53 34.22 -8.68
CA ASP A 493 -22.19 35.52 -8.83
C ASP A 493 -21.33 36.49 -9.67
N ALA A 494 -20.01 36.51 -9.43
CA ALA A 494 -19.05 37.31 -10.19
C ALA A 494 -18.77 36.78 -11.61
N ARG A 495 -19.15 35.51 -11.87
CA ARG A 495 -18.93 34.78 -13.13
C ARG A 495 -17.45 34.73 -13.56
N GLU A 496 -16.55 34.61 -12.59
CA GLU A 496 -15.12 34.41 -12.80
C GLU A 496 -14.61 33.38 -11.78
N LEU A 497 -14.15 32.22 -12.26
CA LEU A 497 -13.43 31.27 -11.42
C LEU A 497 -11.94 31.64 -11.38
N VAL A 498 -11.31 31.50 -10.21
CA VAL A 498 -9.87 31.73 -10.03
C VAL A 498 -9.23 30.50 -9.39
N ILE A 499 -8.20 29.96 -10.05
CA ILE A 499 -7.43 28.79 -9.57
C ILE A 499 -5.94 29.12 -9.76
N GLY A 500 -5.23 29.31 -8.64
CA GLY A 500 -3.87 29.84 -8.66
C GLY A 500 -3.84 31.25 -9.27
N GLU A 501 -2.98 31.46 -10.27
CA GLU A 501 -2.88 32.71 -11.02
C GLU A 501 -3.82 32.77 -12.24
N LEU A 502 -4.47 31.65 -12.58
CA LEU A 502 -5.34 31.53 -13.75
C LEU A 502 -6.78 31.93 -13.43
N LYS A 503 -7.44 32.50 -14.44
CA LYS A 503 -8.81 32.99 -14.37
C LYS A 503 -9.64 32.42 -15.52
N MET A 504 -10.83 31.93 -15.22
CA MET A 504 -11.82 31.54 -16.21
C MET A 504 -13.09 32.38 -16.03
N PRO A 505 -13.17 33.56 -16.69
CA PRO A 505 -14.43 34.26 -16.86
C PRO A 505 -15.45 33.37 -17.59
N PHE A 506 -16.73 33.48 -17.25
CA PHE A 506 -17.79 32.81 -17.97
C PHE A 506 -19.03 33.68 -18.06
N ASP A 507 -19.98 33.28 -18.89
CA ASP A 507 -21.29 33.91 -18.99
C ASP A 507 -22.31 32.80 -19.26
N PHE A 508 -23.54 32.95 -18.76
CA PHE A 508 -24.61 32.01 -19.04
C PHE A 508 -25.97 32.69 -19.15
N LYS A 509 -26.85 32.05 -19.93
CA LYS A 509 -28.26 32.40 -20.08
C LYS A 509 -29.12 31.22 -19.67
N VAL A 510 -30.27 31.52 -19.06
CA VAL A 510 -31.28 30.53 -18.66
C VAL A 510 -32.34 30.43 -19.74
N PHE A 511 -32.57 29.22 -20.25
CA PHE A 511 -33.64 28.89 -21.18
C PHE A 511 -34.64 27.92 -20.53
N GLY A 512 -35.91 28.05 -20.90
CA GLY A 512 -36.99 27.17 -20.47
C GLY A 512 -37.26 27.11 -18.96
N THR A 513 -38.30 26.35 -18.62
CA THR A 513 -38.70 26.06 -17.23
C THR A 513 -37.82 24.94 -16.65
N LYS A 514 -37.32 25.11 -15.43
CA LYS A 514 -36.52 24.09 -14.72
C LYS A 514 -37.34 22.79 -14.54
N PRO A 515 -36.84 21.63 -15.03
CA PRO A 515 -37.43 20.32 -14.76
C PRO A 515 -37.29 19.90 -13.28
N PRO A 516 -38.11 18.95 -12.79
CA PRO A 516 -38.03 18.46 -11.41
C PRO A 516 -36.68 17.82 -11.03
N THR A 517 -35.91 17.29 -12.00
CA THR A 517 -34.59 16.68 -11.77
C THR A 517 -33.45 17.70 -11.71
N GLY A 518 -33.72 18.98 -12.03
CA GLY A 518 -32.72 20.01 -12.22
C GLY A 518 -32.64 20.49 -13.67
N ARG A 519 -31.89 21.59 -13.90
CA ARG A 519 -31.67 22.16 -15.22
C ARG A 519 -30.63 21.39 -16.03
N SER A 520 -30.80 21.40 -17.35
CA SER A 520 -29.69 21.05 -18.26
C SER A 520 -28.56 22.08 -18.17
N LEU A 521 -27.33 21.70 -18.48
CA LEU A 521 -26.18 22.63 -18.61
C LEU A 521 -25.46 22.38 -19.94
N TYR A 522 -25.28 23.41 -20.76
CA TYR A 522 -24.59 23.35 -22.04
C TYR A 522 -23.33 24.23 -21.97
N ILE A 523 -22.15 23.62 -21.90
CA ILE A 523 -20.85 24.30 -21.81
C ILE A 523 -20.29 24.47 -23.22
N SER A 524 -20.33 25.70 -23.75
CA SER A 524 -20.03 26.03 -25.13
C SER A 524 -18.67 26.71 -25.29
N LEU A 525 -17.67 25.97 -25.77
CA LEU A 525 -16.27 26.37 -25.89
C LEU A 525 -16.03 27.26 -27.11
N HIS A 526 -15.35 28.40 -26.92
CA HIS A 526 -15.01 29.33 -28.00
C HIS A 526 -13.79 28.89 -28.83
N GLY A 527 -13.75 29.31 -30.09
CA GLY A 527 -12.58 29.17 -30.97
C GLY A 527 -11.51 30.24 -30.76
N GLY A 528 -10.45 30.22 -31.60
CA GLY A 528 -9.44 31.28 -31.68
C GLY A 528 -8.03 30.95 -31.13
N GLY A 529 -7.79 29.74 -30.64
CA GLY A 529 -6.50 29.34 -30.05
C GLY A 529 -5.28 29.71 -30.88
N GLY A 530 -4.23 30.23 -30.21
CA GLY A 530 -3.00 30.70 -30.83
C GLY A 530 -3.10 32.11 -31.46
N ALA A 531 -4.29 32.70 -31.52
CA ALA A 531 -4.47 34.09 -31.93
C ALA A 531 -4.25 35.08 -30.76
N PRO A 532 -4.03 36.38 -31.04
CA PRO A 532 -3.91 37.39 -29.99
C PRO A 532 -5.18 37.50 -29.15
N LYS A 533 -5.05 37.81 -27.85
CA LYS A 533 -6.13 37.93 -26.86
C LYS A 533 -7.43 38.58 -27.38
N ARG A 534 -7.34 39.70 -28.10
CA ARG A 534 -8.48 40.41 -28.71
C ARG A 534 -9.37 39.49 -29.57
N VAL A 535 -8.76 38.54 -30.27
CA VAL A 535 -9.47 37.59 -31.13
C VAL A 535 -10.18 36.54 -30.29
N ASN A 536 -9.50 35.89 -29.33
CA ASN A 536 -10.13 34.92 -28.42
C ASN A 536 -11.28 35.55 -27.61
N ASP A 537 -11.09 36.77 -27.10
CA ASP A 537 -12.15 37.50 -26.38
C ASP A 537 -13.35 37.78 -27.31
N GLN A 538 -13.11 38.16 -28.57
CA GLN A 538 -14.18 38.34 -29.56
C GLN A 538 -14.89 37.02 -29.93
N GLN A 539 -14.17 35.89 -29.97
CA GLN A 539 -14.77 34.57 -30.20
C GLN A 539 -15.63 34.15 -29.00
N TRP A 540 -15.19 34.42 -27.76
CA TRP A 540 -16.00 34.21 -26.57
C TRP A 540 -17.30 35.03 -26.59
N GLU A 541 -17.24 36.31 -26.95
CA GLU A 541 -18.47 37.13 -27.11
C GLU A 541 -19.42 36.61 -28.20
N ASN A 542 -18.90 35.97 -29.26
CA ASN A 542 -19.74 35.29 -30.25
C ASN A 542 -20.35 34.01 -29.68
N GLN A 543 -19.58 33.23 -28.92
CA GLN A 543 -20.01 31.95 -28.34
C GLN A 543 -21.22 32.13 -27.40
N LYS A 544 -21.28 33.21 -26.59
CA LYS A 544 -22.40 33.56 -25.67
C LYS A 544 -23.80 33.66 -26.31
N ARG A 545 -23.89 33.64 -27.64
CA ARG A 545 -25.13 33.81 -28.42
C ARG A 545 -25.23 32.84 -29.61
N LEU A 546 -24.40 31.81 -29.64
CA LEU A 546 -24.30 30.92 -30.81
C LEU A 546 -25.47 29.91 -30.88
N TYR A 547 -25.94 29.40 -29.75
CA TYR A 547 -27.08 28.47 -29.67
C TYR A 547 -28.09 28.88 -28.59
N GLU A 548 -29.31 28.39 -28.75
CA GLU A 548 -30.44 28.62 -27.83
C GLU A 548 -31.13 27.26 -27.58
N PRO A 549 -30.78 26.53 -26.51
CA PRO A 549 -31.46 25.29 -26.15
C PRO A 549 -32.91 25.58 -25.69
N ALA A 550 -33.79 24.59 -25.82
CA ALA A 550 -35.18 24.72 -25.37
C ALA A 550 -35.32 24.83 -23.83
N GLU A 551 -34.39 24.22 -23.09
CA GLU A 551 -34.31 24.23 -21.63
C GLU A 551 -32.83 24.18 -21.21
N GLY A 552 -32.46 24.88 -20.15
CA GLY A 552 -31.16 24.74 -19.48
C GLY A 552 -30.38 26.03 -19.32
N LEU A 553 -29.20 25.91 -18.70
CA LEU A 553 -28.16 26.92 -18.70
C LEU A 553 -27.33 26.77 -19.97
N TYR A 554 -27.35 27.76 -20.85
CA TYR A 554 -26.37 27.86 -21.93
C TYR A 554 -25.21 28.72 -21.46
N LEU A 555 -24.04 28.12 -21.25
CA LEU A 555 -22.86 28.73 -20.64
C LEU A 555 -21.70 28.77 -21.63
N ALA A 556 -21.07 29.93 -21.80
CA ALA A 556 -19.84 30.08 -22.56
C ALA A 556 -18.69 30.48 -21.62
N PRO A 557 -17.71 29.59 -21.33
CA PRO A 557 -16.51 29.94 -20.60
C PRO A 557 -15.48 30.59 -21.53
N ARG A 558 -14.66 31.49 -20.99
CA ARG A 558 -13.45 32.01 -21.63
C ARG A 558 -12.26 31.21 -21.12
N ALA A 559 -11.55 30.51 -22.00
CA ALA A 559 -10.37 29.75 -21.60
C ALA A 559 -9.36 30.67 -20.86
N PRO A 560 -8.64 30.17 -19.84
CA PRO A 560 -7.67 30.98 -19.09
C PRO A 560 -6.46 31.46 -19.91
N THR A 561 -6.17 30.82 -21.05
CA THR A 561 -5.01 31.12 -21.89
C THR A 561 -5.41 31.45 -23.33
N ASP A 562 -4.44 31.92 -24.12
CA ASP A 562 -4.57 32.25 -25.55
C ASP A 562 -3.78 31.29 -26.45
N THR A 563 -3.23 30.20 -25.89
CA THR A 563 -2.38 29.26 -26.64
C THR A 563 -3.17 28.48 -27.68
N TRP A 564 -2.45 27.81 -28.61
CA TRP A 564 -3.09 26.96 -29.61
C TRP A 564 -3.89 25.80 -28.98
N ASN A 565 -3.43 25.30 -27.84
CA ASN A 565 -4.02 24.21 -27.06
C ASN A 565 -4.82 24.70 -25.82
N LEU A 566 -5.43 25.89 -25.89
CA LEU A 566 -6.09 26.55 -24.75
C LEU A 566 -7.08 25.67 -23.96
N TRP A 567 -7.74 24.71 -24.61
CA TRP A 567 -8.71 23.80 -23.98
C TRP A 567 -8.12 22.43 -23.58
N HIS A 568 -6.91 22.10 -24.02
CA HIS A 568 -6.30 20.79 -23.76
C HIS A 568 -5.52 20.79 -22.43
N GLN A 569 -5.06 21.96 -21.96
CA GLN A 569 -4.18 22.11 -20.80
C GLN A 569 -4.81 21.56 -19.50
N ALA A 570 -4.01 20.86 -18.68
CA ALA A 570 -4.49 20.14 -17.48
C ALA A 570 -5.25 20.97 -16.44
N HIS A 571 -5.08 22.31 -16.42
CA HIS A 571 -5.82 23.17 -15.50
C HIS A 571 -7.30 23.31 -15.88
N ILE A 572 -7.67 23.06 -17.14
CA ILE A 572 -9.04 23.17 -17.65
C ILE A 572 -9.98 22.21 -16.92
N ASP A 573 -9.49 21.01 -16.58
CA ASP A 573 -10.30 20.00 -15.91
C ASP A 573 -10.67 20.44 -14.48
N GLN A 574 -9.74 21.09 -13.76
CA GLN A 574 -10.00 21.67 -12.44
C GLN A 574 -11.02 22.82 -12.51
N PHE A 575 -10.98 23.62 -13.58
CA PHE A 575 -11.96 24.68 -13.82
C PHE A 575 -13.35 24.11 -14.12
N PHE A 576 -13.47 23.07 -14.94
CA PHE A 576 -14.77 22.45 -15.23
C PHE A 576 -15.31 21.65 -14.05
N ASP A 577 -14.47 20.92 -13.32
CA ASP A 577 -14.89 20.23 -12.10
C ASP A 577 -15.45 21.23 -11.06
N ARG A 578 -14.77 22.36 -10.84
CA ARG A 578 -15.27 23.43 -9.96
C ARG A 578 -16.54 24.10 -10.50
N LEU A 579 -16.60 24.39 -11.81
CA LEU A 579 -17.76 25.02 -12.44
C LEU A 579 -19.01 24.14 -12.35
N ILE A 580 -18.88 22.86 -12.69
CA ILE A 580 -19.99 21.89 -12.66
C ILE A 580 -20.49 21.70 -11.23
N GLN A 581 -19.59 21.51 -10.25
CA GLN A 581 -19.95 21.44 -8.82
C GLN A 581 -20.73 22.68 -8.35
N ASN A 582 -20.23 23.87 -8.69
CA ASN A 582 -20.90 25.11 -8.30
C ASN A 582 -22.31 25.20 -8.89
N LEU A 583 -22.50 24.85 -10.16
CA LEU A 583 -23.80 24.96 -10.83
C LEU A 583 -24.80 23.87 -10.41
N ILE A 584 -24.35 22.67 -10.05
CA ILE A 584 -25.20 21.64 -9.43
C ILE A 584 -25.82 22.17 -8.13
N VAL A 585 -25.04 22.87 -7.30
CA VAL A 585 -25.50 23.34 -5.98
C VAL A 585 -26.23 24.69 -6.02
N LEU A 586 -25.77 25.63 -6.85
CA LEU A 586 -26.22 27.03 -6.84
C LEU A 586 -27.30 27.32 -7.87
N GLU A 587 -27.33 26.60 -9.00
CA GLU A 587 -28.30 26.78 -10.10
C GLU A 587 -29.19 25.53 -10.30
N GLU A 588 -29.04 24.52 -9.44
CA GLU A 588 -29.76 23.25 -9.49
C GLU A 588 -29.63 22.55 -10.85
N VAL A 589 -28.41 22.47 -11.37
CA VAL A 589 -28.09 21.67 -12.57
C VAL A 589 -28.20 20.18 -12.24
N ASP A 590 -28.87 19.44 -13.13
CA ASP A 590 -28.93 17.97 -13.11
C ASP A 590 -27.56 17.43 -13.57
N PRO A 591 -26.78 16.73 -12.72
CA PRO A 591 -25.45 16.23 -13.07
C PRO A 591 -25.49 15.19 -14.21
N ASN A 592 -26.65 14.60 -14.50
CA ASN A 592 -26.84 13.68 -15.62
C ASN A 592 -27.29 14.36 -16.92
N ARG A 593 -27.40 15.70 -16.95
CA ARG A 593 -27.78 16.51 -18.12
C ARG A 593 -26.80 17.67 -18.35
N VAL A 594 -25.51 17.40 -18.15
CA VAL A 594 -24.40 18.30 -18.51
C VAL A 594 -23.87 17.93 -19.89
N TYR A 595 -23.74 18.93 -20.76
CA TYR A 595 -23.46 18.79 -22.19
C TYR A 595 -22.24 19.64 -22.56
N LEU A 596 -21.27 19.06 -23.26
CA LEU A 596 -20.07 19.78 -23.74
C LEU A 596 -20.16 20.04 -25.24
N LEU A 597 -19.95 21.27 -25.68
CA LEU A 597 -19.99 21.60 -27.11
C LEU A 597 -19.01 22.71 -27.45
N GLY A 598 -18.59 22.83 -28.71
CA GLY A 598 -17.55 23.80 -29.05
C GLY A 598 -17.30 23.94 -30.54
N TYR A 599 -16.89 25.15 -30.94
CA TYR A 599 -16.71 25.51 -32.35
C TYR A 599 -15.25 25.88 -32.65
N SER A 600 -14.72 25.43 -33.80
CA SER A 600 -13.32 25.70 -34.22
C SER A 600 -12.32 25.18 -33.19
N ALA A 601 -11.41 26.02 -32.66
CA ALA A 601 -10.54 25.60 -31.55
C ALA A 601 -11.31 25.16 -30.28
N GLY A 602 -12.57 25.58 -30.10
CA GLY A 602 -13.46 25.02 -29.09
C GLY A 602 -13.89 23.59 -29.42
N GLY A 603 -14.02 23.25 -30.70
CA GLY A 603 -14.21 21.88 -31.19
C GLY A 603 -12.95 21.01 -31.03
N ASP A 604 -11.76 21.57 -31.25
CA ASP A 604 -10.48 20.92 -30.87
C ASP A 604 -10.52 20.55 -29.37
N GLY A 605 -10.97 21.49 -28.53
CA GLY A 605 -11.24 21.27 -27.11
C GLY A 605 -12.24 20.15 -26.83
N VAL A 606 -13.39 20.11 -27.52
CA VAL A 606 -14.39 19.03 -27.35
C VAL A 606 -13.79 17.66 -27.68
N TYR A 607 -13.01 17.54 -28.77
CA TYR A 607 -12.36 16.27 -29.11
C TYR A 607 -11.50 15.71 -27.98
N GLN A 608 -10.82 16.59 -27.23
CA GLN A 608 -9.88 16.23 -26.18
C GLN A 608 -10.57 16.01 -24.83
N LEU A 609 -11.49 16.92 -24.47
CA LEU A 609 -12.19 16.91 -23.19
C LEU A 609 -13.27 15.82 -23.11
N ALA A 610 -14.00 15.55 -24.20
CA ALA A 610 -15.08 14.58 -24.22
C ALA A 610 -14.65 13.13 -23.87
N PRO A 611 -13.59 12.54 -24.46
CA PRO A 611 -13.15 11.20 -24.09
C PRO A 611 -12.49 11.15 -22.70
N ARG A 612 -11.76 12.19 -22.29
CA ARG A 612 -11.00 12.17 -21.02
C ARG A 612 -11.85 12.47 -19.78
N MET A 613 -12.87 13.33 -19.93
CA MET A 613 -13.86 13.67 -18.89
C MET A 613 -15.24 13.06 -19.19
N ALA A 614 -15.30 11.92 -19.88
CA ALA A 614 -16.57 11.33 -20.33
C ALA A 614 -17.56 11.06 -19.18
N ASP A 615 -17.06 10.76 -17.97
CA ASP A 615 -17.86 10.55 -16.76
C ASP A 615 -18.51 11.83 -16.20
N ARG A 616 -18.25 13.01 -16.78
CA ARG A 616 -18.89 14.29 -16.47
C ARG A 616 -20.08 14.65 -17.36
N PHE A 617 -20.23 14.01 -18.52
CA PHE A 617 -21.12 14.51 -19.58
C PHE A 617 -22.20 13.50 -20.01
N ALA A 618 -23.33 14.04 -20.45
CA ALA A 618 -24.49 13.31 -20.99
C ALA A 618 -24.44 13.19 -22.52
N ALA A 619 -23.83 14.18 -23.19
CA ALA A 619 -23.45 14.14 -24.60
C ALA A 619 -22.37 15.20 -24.87
N ALA A 620 -21.62 15.02 -25.96
CA ALA A 620 -20.69 16.00 -26.49
C ALA A 620 -20.93 16.31 -27.98
N ALA A 621 -20.73 17.56 -28.40
CA ALA A 621 -20.89 18.01 -29.79
C ALA A 621 -19.68 18.82 -30.27
N MET A 622 -19.01 18.28 -31.30
CA MET A 622 -17.82 18.87 -31.89
C MET A 622 -18.20 19.57 -33.20
N MET A 623 -17.91 20.87 -33.33
CA MET A 623 -18.18 21.65 -34.54
C MET A 623 -16.90 22.26 -35.12
N ALA A 624 -16.58 21.93 -36.38
CA ALA A 624 -15.48 22.50 -37.16
C ALA A 624 -14.06 22.47 -36.52
N GLY A 625 -13.83 21.55 -35.58
CA GLY A 625 -12.54 21.34 -34.91
C GLY A 625 -11.69 20.21 -35.52
N HIS A 626 -10.51 19.98 -34.94
CA HIS A 626 -9.55 18.94 -35.32
C HIS A 626 -9.12 18.14 -34.07
N PRO A 627 -9.06 16.79 -34.14
CA PRO A 627 -8.81 15.93 -32.97
C PRO A 627 -7.34 15.85 -32.54
N ASN A 628 -6.42 16.27 -33.42
CA ASN A 628 -4.98 16.07 -33.26
C ASN A 628 -4.67 14.59 -33.00
N GLU A 629 -3.97 14.25 -31.92
CA GLU A 629 -3.61 12.90 -31.51
C GLU A 629 -4.67 12.14 -30.68
N THR A 630 -5.82 12.75 -30.34
CA THR A 630 -6.80 12.14 -29.43
C THR A 630 -7.43 10.85 -29.97
N SER A 631 -7.70 9.92 -29.05
CA SER A 631 -8.36 8.65 -29.33
C SER A 631 -9.87 8.70 -29.02
N PRO A 632 -10.74 8.16 -29.90
CA PRO A 632 -12.18 8.05 -29.63
C PRO A 632 -12.52 6.99 -28.55
N LEU A 633 -11.56 6.20 -28.08
CA LEU A 633 -11.82 5.06 -27.17
C LEU A 633 -12.51 5.46 -25.85
N GLY A 634 -12.21 6.64 -25.30
CA GLY A 634 -12.87 7.15 -24.09
C GLY A 634 -14.36 7.48 -24.25
N LEU A 635 -14.85 7.61 -25.50
CA LEU A 635 -16.24 7.95 -25.80
C LEU A 635 -17.21 6.76 -25.64
N ARG A 636 -16.76 5.58 -25.19
CA ARG A 636 -17.58 4.35 -25.13
C ARG A 636 -18.94 4.55 -24.46
N ASN A 637 -19.02 5.38 -23.42
CA ASN A 637 -20.23 5.68 -22.66
C ASN A 637 -20.80 7.10 -22.88
N LEU A 638 -20.20 7.90 -23.76
CA LEU A 638 -20.58 9.29 -24.01
C LEU A 638 -21.12 9.46 -25.44
N PRO A 639 -22.42 9.74 -25.62
CA PRO A 639 -22.98 10.11 -26.90
C PRO A 639 -22.22 11.30 -27.53
N PHE A 640 -21.63 11.09 -28.71
CA PHE A 640 -20.75 12.07 -29.35
C PHE A 640 -21.23 12.43 -30.76
N THR A 641 -21.51 13.71 -30.99
CA THR A 641 -21.84 14.21 -32.34
C THR A 641 -20.76 15.11 -32.93
N LEU A 642 -20.63 15.07 -34.25
CA LEU A 642 -19.58 15.70 -35.04
C LEU A 642 -20.21 16.40 -36.24
N HIS A 643 -20.08 17.73 -36.32
CA HIS A 643 -20.52 18.53 -37.45
C HIS A 643 -19.32 19.21 -38.11
N MET A 644 -19.22 19.06 -39.44
CA MET A 644 -18.09 19.56 -40.22
C MET A 644 -18.55 20.05 -41.58
N GLY A 645 -18.05 21.19 -42.04
CA GLY A 645 -18.32 21.66 -43.40
C GLY A 645 -17.55 20.84 -44.44
N GLU A 646 -18.22 20.42 -45.52
CA GLU A 646 -17.61 19.68 -46.63
C GLU A 646 -16.36 20.39 -47.20
N LEU A 647 -16.34 21.72 -47.19
CA LEU A 647 -15.27 22.57 -47.71
C LEU A 647 -14.30 23.06 -46.62
N ASP A 648 -14.44 22.66 -45.35
CA ASP A 648 -13.45 22.95 -44.29
C ASP A 648 -12.20 22.07 -44.45
N THR A 649 -11.40 22.43 -45.44
CA THR A 649 -10.16 21.73 -45.82
C THR A 649 -8.95 22.13 -44.98
N ALA A 650 -9.08 23.14 -44.11
CA ALA A 650 -7.99 23.58 -43.24
C ALA A 650 -7.56 22.42 -42.33
N TYR A 651 -6.25 22.14 -42.28
CA TYR A 651 -5.67 21.01 -41.54
C TYR A 651 -6.27 19.62 -41.90
N ASN A 652 -6.91 19.48 -43.08
CA ASN A 652 -7.71 18.31 -43.49
C ASN A 652 -8.92 17.98 -42.60
N ARG A 653 -9.45 18.93 -41.81
CA ARG A 653 -10.60 18.74 -40.91
C ARG A 653 -11.76 17.95 -41.51
N ASN A 654 -12.19 18.31 -42.72
CA ASN A 654 -13.26 17.60 -43.44
C ASN A 654 -12.96 16.09 -43.68
N LYS A 655 -11.73 15.72 -44.02
CA LYS A 655 -11.32 14.31 -44.18
C LYS A 655 -11.21 13.61 -42.84
N THR A 656 -10.60 14.27 -41.85
CA THR A 656 -10.44 13.73 -40.49
C THR A 656 -11.79 13.49 -39.80
N ALA A 657 -12.81 14.29 -40.10
CA ALA A 657 -14.19 14.07 -39.68
C ALA A 657 -14.78 12.76 -40.25
N VAL A 658 -14.54 12.47 -41.54
CA VAL A 658 -14.96 11.21 -42.20
C VAL A 658 -14.16 10.00 -41.68
N GLU A 659 -12.88 10.18 -41.38
CA GLU A 659 -12.07 9.16 -40.70
C GLU A 659 -12.62 8.85 -39.29
N TRP A 660 -13.01 9.88 -38.53
CA TRP A 660 -13.65 9.72 -37.22
C TRP A 660 -15.02 9.04 -37.30
N GLN A 661 -15.85 9.39 -38.29
CA GLN A 661 -17.09 8.66 -38.59
C GLN A 661 -16.82 7.16 -38.83
N THR A 662 -15.75 6.86 -39.58
CA THR A 662 -15.35 5.47 -39.87
C THR A 662 -14.88 4.74 -38.61
N LYS A 663 -14.06 5.39 -37.77
CA LYS A 663 -13.58 4.85 -36.48
C LYS A 663 -14.73 4.59 -35.50
N LEU A 664 -15.61 5.57 -35.29
CA LEU A 664 -16.76 5.43 -34.38
C LEU A 664 -17.73 4.34 -34.84
N LYS A 665 -17.99 4.25 -36.15
CA LYS A 665 -18.82 3.18 -36.74
C LYS A 665 -18.20 1.79 -36.60
N ALA A 666 -16.87 1.68 -36.65
CA ALA A 666 -16.18 0.41 -36.38
C ALA A 666 -16.27 0.04 -34.90
N LEU A 667 -16.00 0.99 -33.99
CA LEU A 667 -16.07 0.79 -32.54
C LEU A 667 -17.49 0.41 -32.07
N GLN A 668 -18.52 1.09 -32.56
CA GLN A 668 -19.92 0.73 -32.27
C GLN A 668 -20.32 -0.61 -32.89
N LYS A 669 -19.73 -1.02 -34.02
CA LYS A 669 -19.97 -2.36 -34.58
C LYS A 669 -19.38 -3.47 -33.70
N GLU A 670 -18.28 -3.20 -33.01
CA GLU A 670 -17.63 -4.12 -32.07
C GLU A 670 -18.26 -4.08 -30.66
N ASP A 671 -18.83 -2.95 -30.27
CA ASP A 671 -19.53 -2.72 -29.00
C ASP A 671 -20.89 -2.02 -29.26
N PRO A 672 -21.95 -2.77 -29.63
CA PRO A 672 -23.23 -2.20 -30.09
C PRO A 672 -23.98 -1.31 -29.09
N GLU A 673 -23.67 -1.44 -27.80
CA GLU A 673 -24.22 -0.61 -26.72
C GLU A 673 -23.35 0.61 -26.40
N GLY A 674 -22.17 0.71 -27.01
CA GLY A 674 -21.22 1.81 -26.84
C GLY A 674 -21.12 2.73 -28.05
N TYR A 675 -20.40 3.83 -27.86
CA TYR A 675 -20.04 4.78 -28.93
C TYR A 675 -21.26 5.29 -29.73
N ASP A 676 -22.37 5.61 -29.05
CA ASP A 676 -23.51 6.29 -29.66
C ASP A 676 -23.02 7.59 -30.33
N HIS A 677 -23.18 7.69 -31.66
CA HIS A 677 -22.60 8.77 -32.42
C HIS A 677 -23.46 9.22 -33.59
N TRP A 678 -23.32 10.49 -33.94
CA TRP A 678 -23.88 11.07 -35.15
C TRP A 678 -22.84 11.98 -35.80
N VAL A 679 -22.50 11.72 -37.06
CA VAL A 679 -21.55 12.55 -37.80
C VAL A 679 -22.23 13.10 -39.04
N HIS A 680 -22.28 14.42 -39.18
CA HIS A 680 -22.84 15.13 -40.33
C HIS A 680 -21.77 15.99 -41.02
N ILE A 681 -21.51 15.67 -42.28
CA ILE A 681 -20.72 16.52 -43.18
C ILE A 681 -21.69 17.42 -43.93
N HIS A 682 -21.70 18.71 -43.60
CA HIS A 682 -22.62 19.69 -44.18
C HIS A 682 -22.18 20.08 -45.58
N ALA A 683 -22.98 19.68 -46.59
CA ALA A 683 -22.67 19.86 -48.00
C ALA A 683 -22.51 21.35 -48.38
N ALA A 684 -21.51 21.65 -49.21
CA ALA A 684 -21.12 23.00 -49.64
C ALA A 684 -20.80 24.02 -48.51
N LYS A 685 -20.74 23.61 -47.23
CA LYS A 685 -20.36 24.49 -46.12
C LYS A 685 -18.86 24.58 -45.91
N SER A 686 -18.42 25.73 -45.44
CA SER A 686 -17.01 26.02 -45.11
C SER A 686 -16.73 25.76 -43.61
N HIS A 687 -15.64 26.33 -43.08
CA HIS A 687 -15.38 26.36 -41.64
C HIS A 687 -16.56 26.95 -40.84
N TRP A 688 -17.31 27.88 -41.43
CA TRP A 688 -18.62 28.31 -40.94
C TRP A 688 -19.74 27.54 -41.65
N MET A 689 -20.63 26.91 -40.87
CA MET A 689 -21.72 26.05 -41.33
C MET A 689 -23.10 26.72 -41.27
N ASP A 690 -23.15 28.06 -41.20
CA ASP A 690 -24.40 28.86 -41.15
C ASP A 690 -25.38 28.50 -40.01
N ARG A 691 -24.86 27.92 -38.91
CA ARG A 691 -25.62 27.35 -37.78
C ARG A 691 -26.49 26.13 -38.14
N GLU A 692 -26.27 25.48 -39.28
CA GLU A 692 -26.95 24.20 -39.59
C GLU A 692 -26.55 23.11 -38.59
N ASP A 693 -25.35 23.20 -38.02
CA ASP A 693 -24.86 22.42 -36.88
C ASP A 693 -25.65 22.59 -35.56
N ALA A 694 -26.54 23.58 -35.46
CA ALA A 694 -27.39 23.77 -34.27
C ALA A 694 -28.41 22.63 -34.05
N GLU A 695 -28.61 21.76 -35.04
CA GLU A 695 -29.34 20.49 -34.90
C GLU A 695 -28.74 19.54 -33.85
N ALA A 696 -27.45 19.71 -33.51
CA ALA A 696 -26.80 19.00 -32.42
C ALA A 696 -27.52 19.23 -31.07
N ILE A 697 -28.03 20.45 -30.83
CA ILE A 697 -28.57 20.88 -29.54
C ILE A 697 -29.80 20.04 -29.11
N PRO A 698 -30.87 19.88 -29.93
CA PRO A 698 -31.98 19.00 -29.58
C PRO A 698 -31.58 17.51 -29.55
N TRP A 699 -30.58 17.07 -30.34
CA TRP A 699 -30.07 15.70 -30.26
C TRP A 699 -29.39 15.43 -28.91
N MET A 700 -28.53 16.34 -28.45
CA MET A 700 -27.89 16.27 -27.12
C MET A 700 -28.93 16.32 -25.99
N ALA A 701 -29.94 17.20 -26.11
CA ALA A 701 -31.00 17.33 -25.11
C ALA A 701 -31.80 16.04 -24.85
N GLY A 702 -31.83 15.12 -25.84
CA GLY A 702 -32.42 13.80 -25.73
C GLY A 702 -31.53 12.74 -25.07
N LYS A 703 -30.32 13.09 -24.62
CA LYS A 703 -29.36 12.18 -23.96
C LYS A 703 -29.27 12.47 -22.47
N SER A 704 -29.02 11.41 -21.69
CA SER A 704 -28.73 11.47 -20.25
C SER A 704 -27.45 10.68 -19.99
N ARG A 705 -26.61 11.17 -19.08
CA ARG A 705 -25.43 10.44 -18.63
C ARG A 705 -25.85 9.15 -17.92
N ASN A 706 -25.10 8.08 -18.14
CA ASN A 706 -25.09 6.91 -17.25
C ASN A 706 -23.88 7.05 -16.30
N PRO A 707 -24.07 7.43 -15.02
CA PRO A 707 -22.96 7.62 -14.08
C PRO A 707 -22.28 6.31 -13.68
N LEU A 708 -22.96 5.17 -13.86
CA LEU A 708 -22.56 3.86 -13.36
C LEU A 708 -22.65 2.78 -14.46
N PRO A 709 -21.94 2.95 -15.60
CA PRO A 709 -22.08 2.08 -16.77
C PRO A 709 -21.67 0.63 -16.46
N GLN A 710 -22.14 -0.33 -17.26
CA GLN A 710 -21.74 -1.73 -17.09
C GLN A 710 -20.29 -1.99 -17.57
N LYS A 711 -19.83 -1.23 -18.57
CA LYS A 711 -18.52 -1.41 -19.20
C LYS A 711 -17.86 -0.06 -19.45
N ILE A 712 -16.56 0.00 -19.24
CA ILE A 712 -15.70 1.18 -19.32
C ILE A 712 -14.56 0.89 -20.29
N VAL A 713 -14.23 1.89 -21.12
CA VAL A 713 -12.95 1.97 -21.83
C VAL A 713 -12.33 3.30 -21.42
N TRP A 714 -11.33 3.24 -20.54
CA TRP A 714 -10.59 4.39 -20.05
C TRP A 714 -9.28 4.50 -20.82
N LYS A 715 -9.18 5.51 -21.68
CA LYS A 715 -7.94 5.84 -22.39
C LYS A 715 -7.40 7.15 -21.81
N GLN A 716 -6.21 7.11 -21.23
CA GLN A 716 -5.52 8.31 -20.77
C GLN A 716 -5.07 9.16 -21.97
N ASP A 717 -4.92 10.48 -21.76
CA ASP A 717 -4.35 11.39 -22.75
C ASP A 717 -2.92 11.80 -22.33
N ASP A 718 -2.43 12.96 -22.77
CA ASP A 718 -1.24 13.63 -22.19
C ASP A 718 -1.56 14.19 -20.79
N VAL A 719 -2.79 14.66 -20.59
CA VAL A 719 -3.37 14.93 -19.28
C VAL A 719 -3.91 13.63 -18.68
N VAL A 720 -3.27 13.17 -17.61
CA VAL A 720 -3.65 11.95 -16.89
C VAL A 720 -4.68 12.20 -15.78
N HIS A 721 -5.62 11.28 -15.61
CA HIS A 721 -6.66 11.31 -14.58
C HIS A 721 -6.52 10.17 -13.59
N SER A 722 -6.89 10.42 -12.32
CA SER A 722 -6.90 9.43 -11.23
C SER A 722 -8.22 8.65 -11.09
N ARG A 723 -9.29 9.06 -11.77
CA ARG A 723 -10.62 8.45 -11.68
C ARG A 723 -11.40 8.59 -12.98
N PHE A 724 -12.20 7.58 -13.31
CA PHE A 724 -13.10 7.56 -14.46
C PHE A 724 -14.26 6.60 -14.18
N TYR A 725 -15.48 7.13 -14.06
CA TYR A 725 -16.65 6.39 -13.58
C TYR A 725 -16.36 5.70 -12.21
N TRP A 726 -16.49 4.37 -12.15
CA TRP A 726 -16.22 3.53 -10.97
C TRP A 726 -14.80 2.93 -10.94
N LEU A 727 -13.90 3.37 -11.82
CA LEU A 727 -12.47 3.05 -11.74
C LEU A 727 -11.67 4.18 -11.10
N GLY A 728 -10.69 3.82 -10.28
CA GLY A 728 -9.63 4.69 -9.80
C GLY A 728 -8.25 4.19 -10.27
N THR A 729 -7.26 5.06 -10.25
CA THR A 729 -5.84 4.75 -10.41
C THR A 729 -5.00 5.86 -9.79
N ASN A 730 -3.71 5.62 -9.65
CA ASN A 730 -2.77 6.54 -9.04
C ASN A 730 -2.16 7.46 -10.12
N PRO A 731 -2.41 8.79 -10.08
CA PRO A 731 -1.95 9.70 -11.11
C PRO A 731 -0.42 9.87 -11.14
N GLN A 732 0.29 9.45 -10.08
CA GLN A 732 1.76 9.42 -10.06
C GLN A 732 2.35 8.11 -10.62
N ARG A 733 1.53 7.09 -10.92
CA ARG A 733 1.96 5.78 -11.45
C ARG A 733 1.38 5.43 -12.81
N ILE A 734 0.32 6.10 -13.25
CA ILE A 734 -0.25 5.87 -14.57
C ILE A 734 0.52 6.61 -15.66
N ARG A 735 0.79 5.91 -16.77
CA ARG A 735 1.46 6.46 -17.95
C ARG A 735 0.45 7.21 -18.84
N GLU A 736 0.93 8.24 -19.53
CA GLU A 736 0.20 8.84 -20.65
C GLU A 736 -0.24 7.75 -21.64
N ARG A 737 -1.41 7.91 -22.26
CA ARG A 737 -1.97 6.96 -23.26
C ARG A 737 -2.27 5.54 -22.75
N ALA A 738 -2.10 5.25 -21.46
CA ALA A 738 -2.49 3.97 -20.85
C ALA A 738 -3.99 3.64 -21.08
N GLU A 739 -4.30 2.36 -21.26
CA GLU A 739 -5.66 1.87 -21.52
C GLU A 739 -6.14 0.85 -20.50
N ILE A 740 -7.24 1.17 -19.81
CA ILE A 740 -7.95 0.24 -18.93
C ILE A 740 -9.33 -0.06 -19.51
N ARG A 741 -9.64 -1.32 -19.74
CA ARG A 741 -10.99 -1.80 -20.07
C ARG A 741 -11.56 -2.52 -18.86
N ALA A 742 -12.77 -2.17 -18.45
CA ALA A 742 -13.42 -2.84 -17.33
C ALA A 742 -14.88 -3.15 -17.63
N GLU A 743 -15.40 -4.20 -17.03
CA GLU A 743 -16.78 -4.66 -17.16
C GLU A 743 -17.26 -5.21 -15.81
N ARG A 744 -18.53 -5.01 -15.47
CA ARG A 744 -19.15 -5.54 -14.25
C ARG A 744 -20.36 -6.41 -14.57
N ASP A 745 -20.55 -7.45 -13.77
CA ASP A 745 -21.76 -8.27 -13.75
C ASP A 745 -22.09 -8.62 -12.29
N GLY A 746 -23.12 -7.96 -11.76
CA GLY A 746 -23.47 -8.01 -10.33
C GLY A 746 -22.28 -7.67 -9.43
N ASN A 747 -21.78 -8.68 -8.72
CA ASN A 747 -20.66 -8.58 -7.78
C ASN A 747 -19.29 -8.91 -8.40
N SER A 748 -19.23 -9.22 -9.70
CA SER A 748 -18.00 -9.54 -10.42
C SER A 748 -17.53 -8.35 -11.26
N PHE A 749 -16.25 -8.02 -11.17
CA PHE A 749 -15.60 -6.93 -11.89
C PHE A 749 -14.39 -7.48 -12.65
N ALA A 750 -14.43 -7.40 -13.98
CA ALA A 750 -13.36 -7.84 -14.86
C ALA A 750 -12.62 -6.63 -15.42
N VAL A 751 -11.33 -6.52 -15.13
CA VAL A 751 -10.44 -5.46 -15.61
C VAL A 751 -9.40 -6.05 -16.56
N LYS A 752 -9.05 -5.33 -17.62
CA LYS A 752 -8.04 -5.70 -18.61
C LYS A 752 -7.20 -4.48 -18.95
N SER A 753 -5.88 -4.61 -18.78
CA SER A 753 -4.90 -3.55 -19.03
C SER A 753 -3.50 -4.12 -18.89
N ASP A 754 -2.63 -3.84 -19.85
CA ASP A 754 -1.20 -4.15 -19.75
C ASP A 754 -0.36 -2.87 -19.48
N ASP A 755 -1.02 -1.71 -19.41
CA ASP A 755 -0.38 -0.39 -19.31
C ASP A 755 -0.21 0.13 -17.87
N VAL A 756 -0.85 -0.48 -16.87
CA VAL A 756 -0.97 0.09 -15.51
C VAL A 756 -0.40 -0.84 -14.44
N GLU A 757 0.21 -0.24 -13.41
CA GLU A 757 0.76 -0.94 -12.24
C GLU A 757 -0.27 -1.08 -11.11
N GLU A 758 -1.31 -0.25 -11.07
CA GLU A 758 -2.39 -0.35 -10.09
C GLU A 758 -3.69 0.28 -10.58
N PHE A 759 -4.81 -0.26 -10.09
CA PHE A 759 -6.13 0.30 -10.27
C PHE A 759 -6.97 0.10 -9.00
N ALA A 760 -8.08 0.82 -8.89
CA ALA A 760 -9.08 0.61 -7.87
C ALA A 760 -10.46 0.41 -8.50
N VAL A 761 -11.27 -0.47 -7.92
CA VAL A 761 -12.70 -0.58 -8.19
C VAL A 761 -13.42 0.17 -7.08
N LEU A 762 -14.13 1.24 -7.43
CA LEU A 762 -14.91 2.06 -6.51
C LEU A 762 -16.34 1.51 -6.44
N LEU A 763 -16.87 1.30 -5.24
CA LEU A 763 -18.07 0.48 -5.00
C LEU A 763 -19.14 1.25 -4.20
N ASN A 764 -20.39 1.07 -4.60
CA ASN A 764 -21.58 1.44 -3.84
C ASN A 764 -22.69 0.41 -4.05
N ASP A 765 -23.76 0.55 -3.27
CA ASP A 765 -24.94 -0.32 -3.29
C ASP A 765 -25.82 -0.24 -4.55
N GLU A 766 -25.49 0.64 -5.50
CA GLU A 766 -26.16 0.74 -6.80
C GLU A 766 -25.47 -0.13 -7.87
N ILE A 767 -24.15 -0.33 -7.78
CA ILE A 767 -23.41 -1.14 -8.76
C ILE A 767 -23.21 -2.60 -8.36
N ALA A 768 -23.22 -2.92 -7.06
CA ALA A 768 -23.05 -4.27 -6.53
C ALA A 768 -23.75 -4.46 -5.17
N ASP A 769 -24.02 -5.70 -4.80
CA ASP A 769 -24.56 -6.05 -3.47
C ASP A 769 -23.41 -6.23 -2.48
N LEU A 770 -23.07 -5.16 -1.74
CA LEU A 770 -21.92 -5.15 -0.82
C LEU A 770 -22.13 -6.02 0.43
N ASP A 771 -23.32 -6.60 0.62
CA ASP A 771 -23.59 -7.62 1.65
C ASP A 771 -23.32 -9.05 1.14
N LYS A 772 -22.68 -9.18 -0.05
CA LYS A 772 -22.14 -10.42 -0.61
C LYS A 772 -20.66 -10.22 -1.02
N PRO A 773 -19.88 -11.31 -1.19
CA PRO A 773 -18.52 -11.21 -1.69
C PRO A 773 -18.45 -10.50 -3.05
N ILE A 774 -17.42 -9.69 -3.24
CA ILE A 774 -17.06 -9.05 -4.51
C ILE A 774 -15.88 -9.83 -5.09
N THR A 775 -15.90 -10.05 -6.41
CA THR A 775 -14.79 -10.65 -7.15
C THR A 775 -14.19 -9.61 -8.10
N VAL A 776 -12.87 -9.41 -8.05
CA VAL A 776 -12.16 -8.58 -9.01
C VAL A 776 -11.14 -9.44 -9.75
N THR A 777 -11.20 -9.41 -11.08
CA THR A 777 -10.25 -10.12 -11.95
C THR A 777 -9.46 -9.13 -12.79
N HIS A 778 -8.20 -9.47 -13.08
CA HIS A 778 -7.35 -8.76 -14.03
C HIS A 778 -6.83 -9.73 -15.08
N ASN A 779 -7.04 -9.44 -16.37
CA ASN A 779 -6.65 -10.31 -17.49
C ASN A 779 -7.09 -11.78 -17.33
N GLY A 780 -8.19 -12.03 -16.61
CA GLY A 780 -8.75 -13.36 -16.31
C GLY A 780 -8.26 -14.01 -15.01
N ILE A 781 -7.31 -13.40 -14.29
CA ILE A 781 -6.79 -13.87 -13.01
C ILE A 781 -7.59 -13.21 -11.87
N VAL A 782 -8.06 -13.98 -10.89
CA VAL A 782 -8.71 -13.43 -9.68
C VAL A 782 -7.66 -12.76 -8.80
N LEU A 783 -7.84 -11.46 -8.53
CA LEU A 783 -6.94 -10.68 -7.66
C LEU A 783 -7.62 -10.26 -6.34
N HIS A 784 -8.94 -10.28 -6.28
CA HIS A 784 -9.69 -10.13 -5.04
C HIS A 784 -10.94 -11.03 -5.07
N GLU A 785 -11.20 -11.71 -3.97
CA GLU A 785 -12.49 -12.35 -3.69
C GLU A 785 -12.77 -12.24 -2.19
N GLY A 786 -13.81 -11.52 -1.81
CA GLY A 786 -14.09 -11.27 -0.39
C GLY A 786 -15.20 -10.27 -0.12
N MET A 787 -15.57 -10.15 1.15
CA MET A 787 -16.49 -9.10 1.61
C MET A 787 -15.78 -7.73 1.58
N VAL A 788 -16.53 -6.68 1.27
CA VAL A 788 -16.05 -5.29 1.34
C VAL A 788 -16.84 -4.49 2.37
N GLU A 789 -16.20 -3.52 3.00
CA GLU A 789 -16.82 -2.69 4.03
C GLU A 789 -17.28 -1.35 3.44
N ARG A 790 -18.45 -0.88 3.89
CA ARG A 790 -18.94 0.48 3.64
C ARG A 790 -18.33 1.41 4.68
N THR A 791 -17.79 2.56 4.29
CA THR A 791 -17.16 3.52 5.23
C THR A 791 -17.49 4.96 4.87
N ILE A 792 -17.50 5.83 5.90
CA ILE A 792 -17.67 7.28 5.74
C ILE A 792 -16.41 7.86 5.05
N ASP A 793 -15.23 7.31 5.33
CA ASP A 793 -13.97 7.70 4.67
C ASP A 793 -14.05 7.55 3.14
N ALA A 794 -14.47 6.38 2.64
CA ALA A 794 -14.63 6.17 1.20
C ALA A 794 -15.67 7.13 0.60
N ALA A 795 -16.83 7.30 1.26
CA ALA A 795 -17.86 8.23 0.81
C ALA A 795 -17.36 9.69 0.76
N ALA A 796 -16.66 10.14 1.80
CA ALA A 796 -16.11 11.49 1.88
C ALA A 796 -15.01 11.73 0.84
N ARG A 797 -14.11 10.76 0.61
CA ARG A 797 -13.10 10.82 -0.47
C ARG A 797 -13.76 10.88 -1.84
N SER A 798 -14.70 9.97 -2.10
CA SER A 798 -15.40 9.89 -3.38
C SER A 798 -16.20 11.16 -3.70
N LEU A 799 -16.84 11.76 -2.69
CA LEU A 799 -17.53 13.04 -2.84
C LEU A 799 -16.56 14.22 -3.02
N ALA A 800 -15.43 14.26 -2.31
CA ALA A 800 -14.44 15.33 -2.46
C ALA A 800 -13.79 15.35 -3.86
N GLU A 801 -13.57 14.17 -4.46
CA GLU A 801 -13.02 14.03 -5.82
C GLU A 801 -13.96 14.53 -6.92
N ARG A 802 -15.27 14.24 -6.82
CA ARG A 802 -16.21 14.51 -7.91
C ARG A 802 -17.25 15.60 -7.61
N GLY A 803 -17.71 15.73 -6.37
CA GLY A 803 -18.78 16.66 -5.97
C GLY A 803 -20.11 16.36 -6.66
N ASP A 804 -20.40 15.08 -6.89
CA ASP A 804 -21.54 14.59 -7.66
C ASP A 804 -22.22 13.44 -6.89
N PRO A 805 -23.47 13.62 -6.42
CA PRO A 805 -24.15 12.65 -5.57
C PRO A 805 -24.39 11.31 -6.27
N ALA A 806 -24.51 11.30 -7.61
CA ALA A 806 -24.76 10.08 -8.39
C ALA A 806 -23.51 9.19 -8.56
N THR A 807 -22.35 9.62 -8.04
CA THR A 807 -21.09 8.86 -8.11
C THR A 807 -20.39 8.77 -6.76
N VAL A 808 -21.10 8.90 -5.64
CA VAL A 808 -20.50 8.69 -4.31
C VAL A 808 -20.34 7.19 -4.05
N PHE A 809 -19.09 6.76 -3.88
CA PHE A 809 -18.72 5.39 -3.58
C PHE A 809 -18.41 5.22 -2.10
N THR A 810 -19.10 4.27 -1.46
CA THR A 810 -19.00 3.98 -0.01
C THR A 810 -17.93 2.94 0.31
N SER A 811 -17.32 2.32 -0.70
CA SER A 811 -16.29 1.30 -0.56
C SER A 811 -15.31 1.33 -1.75
N GLN A 812 -14.15 0.69 -1.62
CA GLN A 812 -13.16 0.57 -2.69
C GLN A 812 -12.34 -0.72 -2.53
N ILE A 813 -11.95 -1.33 -3.64
CA ILE A 813 -10.92 -2.39 -3.69
C ILE A 813 -9.74 -1.82 -4.46
N ALA A 814 -8.60 -1.63 -3.81
CA ALA A 814 -7.34 -1.27 -4.46
C ALA A 814 -6.58 -2.53 -4.86
N VAL A 815 -6.10 -2.57 -6.10
CA VAL A 815 -5.39 -3.71 -6.70
C VAL A 815 -4.06 -3.22 -7.24
N VAL A 816 -2.96 -3.74 -6.69
CA VAL A 816 -1.61 -3.52 -7.22
C VAL A 816 -1.26 -4.72 -8.11
N LEU A 817 -0.99 -4.43 -9.37
CA LEU A 817 -0.51 -5.37 -10.36
C LEU A 817 1.01 -5.47 -10.22
N SER A 818 1.48 -6.60 -9.71
CA SER A 818 2.91 -6.93 -9.79
C SER A 818 3.34 -6.87 -11.25
N ALA A 819 4.42 -6.12 -11.54
CA ALA A 819 5.01 -6.06 -12.87
C ALA A 819 5.15 -7.48 -13.45
N GLN A 820 4.60 -7.69 -14.64
CA GLN A 820 4.90 -8.91 -15.38
C GLN A 820 6.40 -8.91 -15.73
N PRO A 821 7.07 -10.07 -15.64
CA PRO A 821 8.53 -10.17 -15.76
C PRO A 821 9.05 -9.83 -17.16
#